data_AF-A0A3D0U6A8-F1
#
_entry.id   AF-A0A3D0U6A8-F1
#
_cell.length_a   1.000
_cell.length_b   1.000
_cell.length_c   1.000
_cell.angle_alpha   90.00
_cell.angle_beta   90.00
_cell.angle_gamma   90.00
#
_symmetry.space_group_name_H-M   'P 1'
#
loop_
_entity.id
_entity.type
_entity.pdbx_description
1 polymer ?
#
loop_
_entity_poly.entity_id
_entity_poly.type
_entity_poly.pdbx_seq_one_letter_code
_entity_poly.pdbx_strand_id
1 'polypeptide(L)'
;MSTQILSNKLTRLNTLFAMVITTLFAVQAHAMFGFEPYYKFGAVYTRSIVVDPSTNMPIWVEYDETGREAGVIGGMQDGDFTFSGTEYRAYHDQYTQIMEDMPDAIWMSVYDYITQQNFETYNGETFSPVAINPDYENVQFVLVRSKELTQIPDGEYHLLARFPIDVRRTTIGDYASLLIRSDPATGEVSNIVTPSNTDNNIGFRVKFFGPEGDDTGEEALDGVDTTTINYRKATDVIYGPIEGARITTTPAARITDGAETGEDGKYSMHYTLPPCPGFTFSYTTPAYLELQYNRFNPRLPGYRIYWQQRIDYDFCNGLAATAPPLIRPAVIGILASAATPVKRPRDFPIDIMVINGRARLENPDGSGVDITPELTDIQSVWALDNFSKSATPPSYDLTVPGFVRQVQSNYDFDRDGEFENTLLGRVVEVPVEDGEEGETEKKFFLQNDENYPCVVSRDENGILCTHQGVFLSSKDGVPGEDQPDLLRIADWRLSDGSEFDDKGLVTTLGEIDLSNTDLYVFRESNGELIAERRGLNTAEATSVIKNDLGAADGEFFYTLEMRGPREGIYSASYLRRNPVDPVTGNPVGPQNAYRFWQQQSGVVEKFWDREADHLRPGERIRIIAINRVTGYMGTITTELKAHSTEDEDGYLRNAMVIDYNVDDIIMRPPNLKIWAERSYTVEQGLTRGTQYLPDDMRDDSDPSQKSARTVGFEGAALGTDTAIVVYTEWLDHDGRALPEALGDYGYTARFAKIVAPNILDDAAVGDSAVAQFPVKPGKHTNVIRFSNPNSNREHLYIHVSGQPFTRQSEFDQLEAFYVTGANSGM
;
A
#
# COMPACT_ATOMS: atom_id res chain seq x y z
N MET A 1 -59.02 -83.56 -38.85
CA MET A 1 -58.19 -83.17 -37.68
C MET A 1 -56.70 -83.07 -38.07
N SER A 2 -56.37 -82.37 -39.17
CA SER A 2 -54.99 -82.27 -39.71
C SER A 2 -54.58 -80.84 -40.09
N THR A 3 -55.50 -79.87 -40.04
CA THR A 3 -55.25 -78.48 -40.46
C THR A 3 -54.96 -77.51 -39.31
N GLN A 4 -55.30 -77.85 -38.05
CA GLN A 4 -55.00 -77.00 -36.88
C GLN A 4 -53.57 -77.15 -36.32
N ILE A 5 -52.88 -78.25 -36.62
CA ILE A 5 -51.52 -78.50 -36.08
C ILE A 5 -50.44 -77.80 -36.94
N LEU A 6 -50.66 -77.64 -38.25
CA LEU A 6 -49.72 -76.92 -39.12
C LEU A 6 -49.77 -75.40 -38.91
N SER A 7 -50.96 -74.82 -38.71
CA SER A 7 -51.10 -73.38 -38.47
C SER A 7 -50.37 -72.95 -37.18
N ASN A 8 -50.56 -73.66 -36.06
CA ASN A 8 -49.89 -73.29 -34.81
C ASN A 8 -48.36 -73.45 -34.80
N LYS A 9 -47.80 -74.36 -35.62
CA LYS A 9 -46.34 -74.50 -35.76
C LYS A 9 -45.75 -73.42 -36.67
N LEU A 10 -46.45 -73.01 -37.74
CA LEU A 10 -46.00 -71.92 -38.62
C LEU A 10 -46.07 -70.56 -37.93
N THR A 11 -47.11 -70.30 -37.13
CA THR A 11 -47.25 -69.03 -36.40
C THR A 11 -46.23 -68.92 -35.27
N ARG A 12 -45.93 -70.01 -34.54
CA ARG A 12 -44.87 -70.03 -33.51
C ARG A 12 -43.47 -69.96 -34.09
N LEU A 13 -43.22 -70.57 -35.25
CA LEU A 13 -41.93 -70.45 -35.93
C LEU A 13 -41.73 -69.03 -36.48
N ASN A 14 -42.76 -68.41 -37.05
CA ASN A 14 -42.69 -67.02 -37.52
C ASN A 14 -42.61 -66.01 -36.37
N THR A 15 -43.23 -66.25 -35.21
CA THR A 15 -43.05 -65.38 -34.03
C THR A 15 -41.70 -65.57 -33.35
N LEU A 16 -41.15 -66.79 -33.27
CA LEU A 16 -39.78 -66.98 -32.79
C LEU A 16 -38.76 -66.42 -33.78
N PHE A 17 -38.95 -66.60 -35.09
CA PHE A 17 -38.05 -66.07 -36.11
C PHE A 17 -38.15 -64.54 -36.20
N ALA A 18 -39.35 -63.95 -36.04
CA ALA A 18 -39.53 -62.51 -35.93
C ALA A 18 -38.98 -61.95 -34.61
N MET A 19 -39.09 -62.63 -33.47
CA MET A 19 -38.46 -62.22 -32.20
C MET A 19 -36.95 -62.34 -32.25
N VAL A 20 -36.40 -63.41 -32.85
CA VAL A 20 -34.96 -63.60 -33.00
C VAL A 20 -34.39 -62.60 -34.01
N ILE A 21 -35.09 -62.29 -35.10
CA ILE A 21 -34.69 -61.23 -36.04
C ILE A 21 -34.83 -59.85 -35.39
N THR A 22 -35.93 -59.51 -34.70
CA THR A 22 -36.05 -58.21 -34.03
C THR A 22 -35.09 -58.04 -32.86
N THR A 23 -34.72 -59.11 -32.13
CA THR A 23 -33.65 -59.03 -31.11
C THR A 23 -32.25 -59.03 -31.71
N LEU A 24 -31.96 -59.79 -32.79
CA LEU A 24 -30.67 -59.68 -33.49
C LEU A 24 -30.49 -58.32 -34.19
N PHE A 25 -31.53 -57.72 -34.75
CA PHE A 25 -31.46 -56.39 -35.38
C PHE A 25 -31.54 -55.24 -34.34
N ALA A 26 -32.27 -55.37 -33.23
CA ALA A 26 -32.29 -54.36 -32.18
C ALA A 26 -30.99 -54.31 -31.36
N VAL A 27 -30.31 -55.45 -31.20
CA VAL A 27 -28.99 -55.52 -30.53
C VAL A 27 -27.85 -55.14 -31.48
N GLN A 28 -28.00 -55.33 -32.80
CA GLN A 28 -26.98 -54.90 -33.78
C GLN A 28 -27.03 -53.42 -34.14
N ALA A 29 -28.18 -52.74 -34.04
CA ALA A 29 -28.28 -51.32 -34.41
C ALA A 29 -27.71 -50.36 -33.35
N HIS A 30 -27.81 -50.68 -32.05
CA HIS A 30 -27.27 -49.82 -31.00
C HIS A 30 -25.74 -49.93 -30.82
N ALA A 31 -25.13 -51.03 -31.29
CA ALA A 31 -23.71 -51.30 -31.11
C ALA A 31 -22.83 -50.94 -32.32
N MET A 32 -23.37 -50.32 -33.38
CA MET A 32 -22.59 -50.02 -34.60
C MET A 32 -22.36 -48.55 -34.91
N PHE A 33 -23.11 -47.58 -34.35
CA PHE A 33 -22.91 -46.14 -34.65
C PHE A 33 -23.35 -45.17 -33.54
N GLY A 34 -23.62 -45.65 -32.30
CA GLY A 34 -24.02 -44.79 -31.19
C GLY A 34 -22.82 -44.12 -30.51
N PHE A 35 -22.99 -42.89 -30.04
CA PHE A 35 -22.00 -42.28 -29.15
C PHE A 35 -21.95 -43.04 -27.82
N GLU A 36 -20.75 -43.24 -27.27
CA GLU A 36 -20.55 -43.94 -26.01
C GLU A 36 -20.56 -42.93 -24.83
N PRO A 37 -21.26 -43.21 -23.72
CA PRO A 37 -21.28 -42.33 -22.56
C PRO A 37 -20.00 -42.46 -21.73
N TYR A 38 -19.42 -41.33 -21.37
CA TYR A 38 -18.30 -41.18 -20.46
C TYR A 38 -18.67 -40.19 -19.36
N TYR A 39 -17.93 -40.25 -18.25
CA TYR A 39 -18.09 -39.29 -17.16
C TYR A 39 -16.73 -38.83 -16.63
N LYS A 40 -16.67 -37.61 -16.10
CA LYS A 40 -15.57 -37.08 -15.29
C LYS A 40 -16.16 -36.54 -14.02
N PHE A 41 -15.42 -36.64 -12.93
CA PHE A 41 -15.81 -36.06 -11.66
C PHE A 41 -14.59 -35.44 -11.02
N GLY A 42 -14.82 -34.50 -10.11
CA GLY A 42 -13.78 -33.80 -9.37
C GLY A 42 -14.40 -32.74 -8.48
N ALA A 43 -13.58 -31.80 -8.03
CA ALA A 43 -14.03 -30.65 -7.28
C ALA A 43 -13.26 -29.38 -7.69
N VAL A 44 -13.89 -28.23 -7.53
CA VAL A 44 -13.26 -26.91 -7.64
C VAL A 44 -13.28 -26.29 -6.24
N TYR A 45 -12.12 -25.85 -5.78
CA TYR A 45 -11.98 -25.37 -4.42
C TYR A 45 -10.79 -24.41 -4.28
N THR A 46 -10.89 -23.50 -3.33
CA THR A 46 -9.82 -22.59 -2.90
C THR A 46 -9.33 -22.97 -1.50
N ARG A 47 -8.23 -22.36 -1.09
CA ARG A 47 -7.79 -22.41 0.31
C ARG A 47 -8.73 -21.56 1.16
N SER A 48 -9.06 -22.05 2.35
CA SER A 48 -9.92 -21.35 3.29
C SER A 48 -9.39 -21.48 4.71
N ILE A 49 -9.82 -20.58 5.58
CA ILE A 49 -9.46 -20.56 7.00
C ILE A 49 -10.07 -21.81 7.67
N VAL A 50 -9.23 -22.51 8.44
CA VAL A 50 -9.67 -23.64 9.27
C VAL A 50 -10.15 -23.09 10.61
N VAL A 51 -11.37 -23.48 10.99
CA VAL A 51 -11.95 -23.15 12.28
C VAL A 51 -11.79 -24.31 13.26
N ASP A 52 -11.63 -23.97 14.54
CA ASP A 52 -11.67 -24.92 15.65
C ASP A 52 -13.10 -25.49 15.79
N PRO A 53 -13.30 -26.82 15.69
CA PRO A 53 -14.63 -27.42 15.78
C PRO A 53 -15.38 -27.15 17.09
N SER A 54 -14.67 -26.81 18.17
CA SER A 54 -15.24 -26.57 19.49
C SER A 54 -15.71 -25.13 19.70
N THR A 55 -15.01 -24.16 19.11
CA THR A 55 -15.33 -22.73 19.25
C THR A 55 -15.94 -22.11 17.99
N ASN A 56 -15.81 -22.80 16.85
CA ASN A 56 -16.14 -22.31 15.51
C ASN A 56 -15.40 -21.01 15.15
N MET A 57 -14.22 -20.79 15.74
CA MET A 57 -13.37 -19.64 15.49
C MET A 57 -12.13 -20.04 14.69
N PRO A 58 -11.57 -19.15 13.85
CA PRO A 58 -10.28 -19.37 13.18
C PRO A 58 -9.16 -19.80 14.14
N ILE A 59 -8.17 -20.55 13.64
CA ILE A 59 -7.04 -21.01 14.45
C ILE A 59 -5.78 -20.22 14.07
N TRP A 60 -5.15 -19.57 15.05
CA TRP A 60 -3.84 -18.93 14.90
C TRP A 60 -2.71 -19.96 14.92
N VAL A 61 -1.80 -19.82 13.97
CA VAL A 61 -0.60 -20.65 13.85
C VAL A 61 0.61 -19.81 13.47
N GLU A 62 1.78 -20.38 13.71
CA GLU A 62 3.06 -19.85 13.24
C GLU A 62 3.42 -20.50 11.92
N TYR A 63 3.97 -19.71 10.99
CA TYR A 63 4.52 -20.14 9.73
C TYR A 63 6.02 -19.85 9.69
N ASP A 64 6.80 -20.82 9.22
CA ASP A 64 8.22 -20.61 8.95
C ASP A 64 8.45 -19.80 7.66
N GLU A 65 9.71 -19.50 7.34
CA GLU A 65 10.12 -18.79 6.12
C GLU A 65 9.67 -19.47 4.82
N THR A 66 9.33 -20.77 4.88
CA THR A 66 8.85 -21.56 3.75
C THR A 66 7.32 -21.63 3.67
N GLY A 67 6.63 -20.92 4.57
CA GLY A 67 5.18 -20.90 4.67
C GLY A 67 4.56 -22.16 5.25
N ARG A 68 5.35 -23.06 5.84
CA ARG A 68 4.87 -24.28 6.51
C ARG A 68 4.50 -23.98 7.95
N GLU A 69 3.48 -24.67 8.44
CA GLU A 69 3.06 -24.52 9.83
C GLU A 69 4.18 -25.00 10.77
N ALA A 70 4.70 -24.09 11.58
CA ALA A 70 5.77 -24.33 12.54
C ALA A 70 5.23 -24.62 13.96
N GLY A 71 4.04 -24.11 14.29
CA GLY A 71 3.44 -24.28 15.61
C GLY A 71 2.01 -23.77 15.70
N VAL A 72 1.26 -24.26 16.69
CA VAL A 72 -0.13 -23.84 16.95
C VAL A 72 -0.17 -22.88 18.12
N ILE A 73 -0.81 -21.73 17.93
CA ILE A 73 -1.01 -20.73 18.98
C ILE A 73 -2.35 -20.97 19.69
N GLY A 74 -3.42 -21.25 18.92
CA GLY A 74 -4.75 -21.58 19.45
C GLY A 74 -5.89 -20.88 18.71
N GLY A 75 -7.13 -21.11 19.16
CA GLY A 75 -8.31 -20.46 18.59
C GLY A 75 -8.30 -18.93 18.76
N MET A 76 -8.81 -18.24 17.76
CA MET A 76 -8.99 -16.80 17.71
C MET A 76 -9.95 -16.32 18.80
N GLN A 77 -9.60 -15.21 19.42
CA GLN A 77 -10.45 -14.44 20.33
C GLN A 77 -10.95 -13.18 19.62
N ASP A 78 -12.04 -12.63 20.12
CA ASP A 78 -12.56 -11.37 19.60
C ASP A 78 -11.55 -10.24 19.85
N GLY A 79 -11.26 -9.42 18.84
CA GLY A 79 -10.21 -8.39 18.87
C GLY A 79 -8.76 -8.87 18.71
N ASP A 80 -8.54 -10.15 18.38
CA ASP A 80 -7.22 -10.65 17.97
C ASP A 80 -6.85 -10.14 16.58
N PHE A 81 -5.60 -9.69 16.41
CA PHE A 81 -5.02 -9.42 15.08
C PHE A 81 -3.50 -9.53 15.10
N THR A 82 -2.92 -9.71 13.91
CA THR A 82 -1.47 -9.75 13.74
C THR A 82 -0.89 -8.37 13.52
N PHE A 83 0.32 -8.13 14.02
CA PHE A 83 1.01 -6.86 13.89
C PHE A 83 2.51 -7.06 13.67
N SER A 84 3.11 -6.23 12.82
CA SER A 84 4.55 -6.23 12.60
C SER A 84 5.30 -5.87 13.88
N GLY A 85 6.25 -6.71 14.28
CA GLY A 85 7.07 -6.43 15.46
C GLY A 85 7.96 -5.20 15.27
N THR A 86 8.43 -4.93 14.06
CA THR A 86 9.17 -3.71 13.74
C THR A 86 8.32 -2.46 13.88
N GLU A 87 7.08 -2.47 13.36
CA GLU A 87 6.17 -1.32 13.52
C GLU A 87 5.81 -1.10 14.98
N TYR A 88 5.56 -2.16 15.75
CA TYR A 88 5.28 -2.03 17.19
C TYR A 88 6.43 -1.32 17.92
N ARG A 89 7.68 -1.72 17.65
CA ARG A 89 8.86 -1.06 18.24
C ARG A 89 8.94 0.41 17.81
N ALA A 90 8.69 0.73 16.54
CA ALA A 90 8.68 2.11 16.07
C ALA A 90 7.65 2.98 16.82
N TYR A 91 6.44 2.48 17.07
CA TYR A 91 5.46 3.20 17.89
C TYR A 91 5.87 3.33 19.35
N HIS A 92 6.47 2.27 19.93
CA HIS A 92 6.97 2.32 21.30
C HIS A 92 8.09 3.35 21.46
N ASP A 93 9.00 3.42 20.49
CA ASP A 93 10.11 4.38 20.46
C ASP A 93 9.57 5.81 20.27
N GLN A 94 8.60 6.01 19.37
CA GLN A 94 7.94 7.30 19.19
C GLN A 94 7.24 7.77 20.48
N TYR A 95 6.50 6.87 21.14
CA TYR A 95 5.88 7.17 22.43
C TYR A 95 6.92 7.57 23.48
N THR A 96 7.99 6.78 23.61
CA THR A 96 9.05 7.02 24.61
C THR A 96 9.73 8.36 24.35
N GLN A 97 10.09 8.65 23.10
CA GLN A 97 10.71 9.91 22.70
C GLN A 97 9.83 11.12 23.04
N ILE A 98 8.53 11.08 22.70
CA ILE A 98 7.63 12.20 22.99
C ILE A 98 7.47 12.39 24.50
N MET A 99 7.40 11.31 25.28
CA MET A 99 7.30 11.41 26.74
C MET A 99 8.60 11.90 27.39
N GLU A 100 9.76 11.65 26.78
CA GLU A 100 11.03 12.24 27.22
C GLU A 100 11.09 13.75 26.91
N ASP A 101 10.66 14.15 25.71
CA ASP A 101 10.64 15.55 25.28
C ASP A 101 9.54 16.37 25.98
N MET A 102 8.41 15.72 26.28
CA MET A 102 7.20 16.33 26.85
C MET A 102 6.60 15.43 27.94
N PRO A 103 7.18 15.41 29.15
CA PRO A 103 6.74 14.52 30.24
C PRO A 103 5.29 14.71 30.69
N ASP A 104 4.73 15.90 30.43
CA ASP A 104 3.34 16.24 30.78
C ASP A 104 2.34 15.89 29.67
N ALA A 105 2.77 15.29 28.55
CA ALA A 105 1.88 14.85 27.49
C ALA A 105 0.85 13.81 27.99
N ILE A 106 -0.36 13.87 27.44
CA ILE A 106 -1.52 13.10 27.92
C ILE A 106 -1.86 12.01 26.92
N TRP A 107 -1.83 10.76 27.37
CA TRP A 107 -2.32 9.62 26.61
C TRP A 107 -3.83 9.47 26.77
N MET A 108 -4.56 9.40 25.66
CA MET A 108 -6.02 9.27 25.63
C MET A 108 -6.47 8.21 24.62
N SER A 109 -7.63 7.60 24.86
CA SER A 109 -8.30 6.86 23.79
C SER A 109 -8.83 7.86 22.75
N VAL A 110 -8.93 7.45 21.48
CA VAL A 110 -9.56 8.30 20.44
C VAL A 110 -10.98 8.65 20.84
N TYR A 111 -11.72 7.71 21.44
CA TYR A 111 -13.08 7.96 21.93
C TYR A 111 -13.13 9.11 22.95
N ASP A 112 -12.26 9.10 23.95
CA ASP A 112 -12.21 10.16 24.96
C ASP A 112 -11.77 11.49 24.34
N TYR A 113 -10.80 11.45 23.41
CA TYR A 113 -10.30 12.62 22.70
C TYR A 113 -11.38 13.33 21.89
N ILE A 114 -12.14 12.59 21.06
CA ILE A 114 -13.18 13.17 20.20
C ILE A 114 -14.45 13.56 20.99
N THR A 115 -14.74 12.86 22.10
CA THR A 115 -15.91 13.19 22.95
C THR A 115 -15.65 14.38 23.87
N GLN A 116 -14.38 14.68 24.16
CA GLN A 116 -13.98 15.91 24.83
C GLN A 116 -14.20 17.11 23.90
N GLN A 117 -15.38 17.73 24.01
CA GLN A 117 -15.86 18.75 23.07
C GLN A 117 -14.95 20.00 22.98
N ASN A 118 -14.21 20.32 24.04
CA ASN A 118 -13.27 21.44 24.04
C ASN A 118 -12.02 21.12 24.87
N PHE A 119 -10.88 21.52 24.33
CA PHE A 119 -9.60 21.64 25.03
C PHE A 119 -9.31 23.11 25.30
N GLU A 120 -8.35 23.39 26.19
CA GLU A 120 -7.95 24.75 26.57
C GLU A 120 -6.46 24.95 26.34
N THR A 121 -6.08 26.10 25.80
CA THR A 121 -4.69 26.57 25.79
C THR A 121 -4.25 26.97 27.20
N TYR A 122 -2.94 27.18 27.38
CA TYR A 122 -2.36 27.72 28.62
C TYR A 122 -3.06 29.01 29.08
N ASN A 123 -3.48 29.86 28.13
CA ASN A 123 -4.18 31.13 28.38
C ASN A 123 -5.71 30.98 28.57
N GLY A 124 -6.25 29.76 28.48
CA GLY A 124 -7.67 29.48 28.67
C GLY A 124 -8.54 29.69 27.41
N GLU A 125 -7.94 29.81 26.24
CA GLU A 125 -8.70 29.83 24.98
C GLU A 125 -9.15 28.41 24.62
N THR A 126 -10.42 28.26 24.25
CA THR A 126 -11.02 26.94 23.94
C THR A 126 -10.93 26.60 22.46
N PHE A 127 -10.68 25.34 22.14
CA PHE A 127 -10.69 24.82 20.77
C PHE A 127 -11.21 23.38 20.71
N SER A 128 -11.60 22.94 19.52
CA SER A 128 -12.12 21.59 19.29
C SER A 128 -11.02 20.63 18.86
N PRO A 129 -11.12 19.33 19.20
CA PRO A 129 -10.22 18.31 18.70
C PRO A 129 -10.31 18.16 17.18
N VAL A 130 -9.22 17.65 16.59
CA VAL A 130 -9.22 17.14 15.21
C VAL A 130 -10.22 16.00 15.09
N ALA A 131 -11.00 16.00 14.01
CA ALA A 131 -11.84 14.87 13.68
C ALA A 131 -10.96 13.67 13.28
N ILE A 132 -11.01 12.61 14.07
CA ILE A 132 -10.35 11.34 13.77
C ILE A 132 -11.43 10.31 13.52
N ASN A 133 -11.39 9.66 12.36
CA ASN A 133 -12.25 8.53 12.06
C ASN A 133 -11.51 7.21 12.35
N PRO A 134 -11.76 6.57 13.51
CA PRO A 134 -10.97 5.42 13.94
C PRO A 134 -11.08 4.22 12.98
N ASP A 135 -12.20 4.06 12.29
CA ASP A 135 -12.42 2.94 11.37
C ASP A 135 -11.66 3.11 10.04
N TYR A 136 -11.60 4.35 9.54
CA TYR A 136 -10.88 4.66 8.30
C TYR A 136 -9.38 4.84 8.53
N GLU A 137 -8.99 5.41 9.68
CA GLU A 137 -7.59 5.73 10.00
C GLU A 137 -6.89 4.63 10.81
N ASN A 138 -7.63 3.62 11.29
CA ASN A 138 -7.11 2.53 12.12
C ASN A 138 -6.31 3.06 13.34
N VAL A 139 -6.85 4.09 14.01
CA VAL A 139 -6.26 4.75 15.20
C VAL A 139 -7.13 4.49 16.42
N GLN A 140 -6.53 4.02 17.52
CA GLN A 140 -7.23 3.71 18.77
C GLN A 140 -6.85 4.66 19.92
N PHE A 141 -5.62 5.16 19.92
CA PHE A 141 -5.11 6.05 20.95
C PHE A 141 -4.41 7.27 20.35
N VAL A 142 -4.37 8.33 21.14
CA VAL A 142 -3.64 9.55 20.81
C VAL A 142 -2.80 9.98 22.00
N LEU A 143 -1.67 10.60 21.70
CA LEU A 143 -0.92 11.40 22.64
C LEU A 143 -1.18 12.85 22.30
N VAL A 144 -1.50 13.68 23.29
CA VAL A 144 -1.82 15.10 23.11
C VAL A 144 -1.04 15.97 24.08
N ARG A 145 -0.88 17.25 23.76
CA ARG A 145 -0.26 18.22 24.67
C ARG A 145 -1.12 18.42 25.90
N SER A 146 -0.53 18.62 27.07
CA SER A 146 -1.30 19.14 28.21
C SER A 146 -1.73 20.59 27.97
N LYS A 147 -2.59 21.11 28.84
CA LYS A 147 -2.97 22.53 28.83
C LYS A 147 -1.75 23.43 28.95
N GLU A 148 -0.79 23.02 29.78
CA GLU A 148 0.45 23.73 30.07
C GLU A 148 1.39 23.80 28.85
N LEU A 149 1.25 22.86 27.91
CA LEU A 149 2.05 22.76 26.68
C LEU A 149 1.31 23.31 25.45
N THR A 150 0.02 23.63 25.55
CA THR A 150 -0.79 24.06 24.40
C THR A 150 -0.85 25.57 24.31
N GLN A 151 -0.10 26.16 23.37
CA GLN A 151 -0.04 27.61 23.15
C GLN A 151 -1.01 28.10 22.07
N ILE A 152 -1.34 27.25 21.10
CA ILE A 152 -2.18 27.58 19.94
C ILE A 152 -3.54 26.88 20.11
N PRO A 153 -4.68 27.59 19.95
CA PRO A 153 -6.02 27.03 20.07
C PRO A 153 -6.40 26.23 18.81
N ASP A 154 -5.60 25.22 18.49
CA ASP A 154 -5.75 24.39 17.30
C ASP A 154 -5.60 22.90 17.65
N GLY A 155 -6.54 22.10 17.15
CA GLY A 155 -6.59 20.66 17.37
C GLY A 155 -5.38 19.95 16.78
N GLU A 156 -4.92 20.35 15.59
CA GLU A 156 -3.77 19.73 14.92
C GLU A 156 -2.48 20.02 15.71
N TYR A 157 -2.31 21.26 16.18
CA TYR A 157 -1.21 21.60 17.08
C TYR A 157 -1.23 20.80 18.38
N HIS A 158 -2.40 20.58 18.94
CA HIS A 158 -2.59 19.88 20.22
C HIS A 158 -2.31 18.37 20.12
N LEU A 159 -2.56 17.76 18.96
CA LEU A 159 -2.31 16.35 18.70
C LEU A 159 -0.81 16.09 18.50
N LEU A 160 -0.23 15.21 19.31
CA LEU A 160 1.20 14.88 19.28
C LEU A 160 1.51 13.66 18.40
N ALA A 161 0.75 12.59 18.59
CA ALA A 161 0.91 11.35 17.86
C ALA A 161 -0.37 10.51 17.91
N ARG A 162 -0.52 9.61 16.93
CA ARG A 162 -1.64 8.68 16.76
C ARG A 162 -1.10 7.25 16.83
N PHE A 163 -1.79 6.38 17.54
CA PHE A 163 -1.37 5.00 17.77
C PHE A 163 -2.50 4.02 17.45
N PRO A 164 -2.24 2.96 16.68
CA PRO A 164 -3.23 1.94 16.39
C PRO A 164 -3.47 1.00 17.58
N ILE A 165 -2.61 1.04 18.61
CA ILE A 165 -2.59 0.12 19.75
C ILE A 165 -1.96 0.78 20.99
N ASP A 166 -2.24 0.23 22.18
CA ASP A 166 -1.56 0.65 23.42
C ASP A 166 -0.12 0.12 23.49
N VAL A 167 0.85 1.02 23.26
CA VAL A 167 2.29 0.72 23.27
C VAL A 167 3.00 1.01 24.60
N ARG A 168 2.28 1.45 25.63
CA ARG A 168 2.89 1.93 26.88
C ARG A 168 3.44 0.81 27.77
N ARG A 169 2.90 -0.40 27.63
CA ARG A 169 2.98 -1.43 28.69
C ARG A 169 4.06 -2.50 28.46
N THR A 170 4.60 -2.63 27.25
CA THR A 170 5.39 -3.81 26.90
C THR A 170 6.51 -3.48 25.91
N THR A 171 7.76 -3.67 26.33
CA THR A 171 8.88 -3.80 25.40
C THR A 171 8.87 -5.20 24.81
N ILE A 172 9.02 -5.31 23.48
CA ILE A 172 9.12 -6.59 22.78
C ILE A 172 10.55 -6.80 22.26
N GLY A 173 10.94 -8.06 22.05
CA GLY A 173 12.19 -8.38 21.35
C GLY A 173 12.10 -8.16 19.84
N ASP A 174 13.13 -8.64 19.12
CA ASP A 174 13.27 -8.52 17.66
C ASP A 174 12.42 -9.55 16.89
N TYR A 175 11.17 -9.75 17.32
CA TYR A 175 10.21 -10.59 16.60
C TYR A 175 9.75 -9.90 15.32
N ALA A 176 9.62 -10.66 14.24
CA ALA A 176 9.08 -10.21 12.97
C ALA A 176 7.57 -10.01 13.06
N SER A 177 6.85 -10.95 13.68
CA SER A 177 5.40 -10.93 13.81
C SER A 177 4.94 -11.06 15.26
N LEU A 178 3.81 -10.41 15.57
CA LEU A 178 3.14 -10.46 16.86
C LEU A 178 1.66 -10.80 16.65
N LEU A 179 1.08 -11.52 17.59
CA LEU A 179 -0.36 -11.59 17.76
C LEU A 179 -0.77 -10.69 18.93
N ILE A 180 -1.51 -9.63 18.62
CA ILE A 180 -2.07 -8.72 19.60
C ILE A 180 -3.44 -9.25 19.99
N ARG A 181 -3.63 -9.50 21.29
CA ARG A 181 -4.96 -9.77 21.86
C ARG A 181 -5.48 -8.49 22.48
N SER A 182 -6.40 -7.83 21.81
CA SER A 182 -6.98 -6.58 22.28
C SER A 182 -8.48 -6.71 22.51
N ASP A 183 -9.05 -5.87 23.37
CA ASP A 183 -10.50 -5.69 23.41
C ASP A 183 -10.92 -4.93 22.15
N PRO A 184 -11.79 -5.48 21.29
CA PRO A 184 -12.17 -4.84 20.03
C PRO A 184 -12.90 -3.51 20.24
N ALA A 185 -13.55 -3.29 21.40
CA ALA A 185 -14.28 -2.06 21.69
C ALA A 185 -13.37 -0.93 22.19
N THR A 186 -12.27 -1.25 22.87
CA THR A 186 -11.41 -0.25 23.52
C THR A 186 -10.01 -0.19 22.93
N GLY A 187 -9.59 -1.19 22.16
CA GLY A 187 -8.24 -1.31 21.64
C GLY A 187 -7.18 -1.66 22.68
N GLU A 188 -7.56 -1.82 23.95
CA GLU A 188 -6.61 -2.08 25.02
C GLU A 188 -5.95 -3.45 24.84
N VAL A 189 -4.62 -3.44 24.84
CA VAL A 189 -3.82 -4.67 24.74
C VAL A 189 -3.96 -5.46 26.03
N SER A 190 -4.59 -6.64 25.94
CA SER A 190 -4.70 -7.60 27.04
C SER A 190 -3.45 -8.48 27.13
N ASN A 191 -2.89 -8.86 25.98
CA ASN A 191 -1.67 -9.65 25.87
C ASN A 191 -1.02 -9.53 24.49
N ILE A 192 0.30 -9.72 24.43
CA ILE A 192 1.06 -9.86 23.18
C ILE A 192 1.63 -11.27 23.14
N VAL A 193 1.28 -12.03 22.11
CA VAL A 193 1.81 -13.37 21.87
C VAL A 193 2.88 -13.29 20.80
N THR A 194 4.08 -13.69 21.16
CA THR A 194 5.23 -13.79 20.26
C THR A 194 5.36 -15.22 19.74
N PRO A 195 5.82 -15.40 18.49
CA PRO A 195 6.05 -16.73 17.94
C PRO A 195 7.23 -17.43 18.65
N SER A 196 7.33 -18.75 18.47
CA SER A 196 8.38 -19.60 19.02
C SER A 196 9.78 -19.29 18.43
N ASN A 197 9.84 -18.75 17.23
CA ASN A 197 11.06 -18.24 16.57
C ASN A 197 10.83 -16.79 16.13
N THR A 198 11.85 -15.93 16.26
CA THR A 198 11.77 -14.51 15.93
C THR A 198 11.38 -14.23 14.49
N ASP A 199 11.76 -15.11 13.57
CA ASP A 199 11.54 -14.92 12.13
C ASP A 199 10.20 -15.51 11.64
N ASN A 200 9.49 -16.26 12.49
CA ASN A 200 8.23 -16.87 12.10
C ASN A 200 7.15 -15.79 11.92
N ASN A 201 6.33 -15.99 10.90
CA ASN A 201 5.13 -15.19 10.66
C ASN A 201 3.95 -15.79 11.42
N ILE A 202 3.00 -14.97 11.89
CA ILE A 202 1.74 -15.44 12.47
C ILE A 202 0.62 -15.21 11.47
N GLY A 203 -0.25 -16.21 11.32
CA GLY A 203 -1.44 -16.11 10.47
C GLY A 203 -2.47 -17.17 10.84
N PHE A 204 -3.62 -17.16 10.16
CA PHE A 204 -4.59 -18.22 10.33
C PHE A 204 -4.13 -19.51 9.67
N ARG A 205 -4.52 -20.65 10.25
CA ARG A 205 -4.41 -21.94 9.60
C ARG A 205 -5.30 -21.95 8.36
N VAL A 206 -4.75 -22.32 7.22
CA VAL A 206 -5.49 -22.47 5.97
C VAL A 206 -5.29 -23.85 5.37
N LYS A 207 -6.36 -24.40 4.79
CA LYS A 207 -6.35 -25.69 4.07
C LYS A 207 -7.25 -25.60 2.82
N PHE A 208 -6.96 -26.41 1.82
CA PHE A 208 -7.85 -26.72 0.71
C PHE A 208 -8.84 -27.84 1.09
N PHE A 209 -8.34 -28.94 1.68
CA PHE A 209 -9.12 -30.11 2.07
C PHE A 209 -8.45 -30.92 3.20
N GLY A 210 -9.22 -31.74 3.91
CA GLY A 210 -8.69 -32.64 4.93
C GLY A 210 -9.76 -33.58 5.48
N PRO A 211 -9.39 -34.51 6.38
CA PRO A 211 -10.38 -35.30 7.11
C PRO A 211 -11.39 -34.41 7.84
N GLU A 212 -12.63 -34.88 7.97
CA GLU A 212 -13.66 -34.16 8.71
C GLU A 212 -13.24 -33.94 10.17
N GLY A 213 -13.30 -32.68 10.64
CA GLY A 213 -12.86 -32.30 11.98
C GLY A 213 -11.35 -32.26 12.18
N ASP A 214 -10.54 -32.34 11.11
CA ASP A 214 -9.08 -32.24 11.19
C ASP A 214 -8.60 -30.79 11.36
N ASP A 215 -8.44 -30.41 12.61
CA ASP A 215 -7.80 -29.20 13.09
C ASP A 215 -6.30 -29.38 13.37
N THR A 216 -5.64 -30.42 12.83
CA THR A 216 -4.20 -30.67 13.07
C THR A 216 -3.32 -30.16 11.92
N GLY A 217 -2.06 -29.83 12.25
CA GLY A 217 -1.13 -29.05 11.44
C GLY A 217 -0.45 -29.75 10.25
N GLU A 218 -1.12 -30.68 9.58
CA GLU A 218 -0.63 -31.20 8.30
C GLU A 218 -1.77 -31.20 7.27
N GLU A 219 -1.95 -30.07 6.57
CA GLU A 219 -2.02 -30.25 5.13
C GLU A 219 -0.60 -30.57 4.70
N ALA A 220 -0.38 -31.75 4.17
CA ALA A 220 0.82 -31.99 3.40
C ALA A 220 0.85 -30.95 2.26
N LEU A 221 1.55 -29.82 2.48
CA LEU A 221 2.58 -29.38 1.55
C LEU A 221 3.64 -30.50 1.51
N ASP A 222 3.21 -31.73 1.17
CA ASP A 222 4.09 -32.79 0.75
C ASP A 222 4.81 -32.17 -0.42
N GLY A 223 6.13 -32.22 -0.31
CA GLY A 223 7.01 -31.30 -0.97
C GLY A 223 6.69 -31.07 -2.44
N VAL A 224 7.31 -30.03 -2.95
CA VAL A 224 7.43 -29.70 -4.37
C VAL A 224 8.14 -30.82 -5.17
N ASP A 225 8.07 -32.07 -4.73
CA ASP A 225 8.16 -33.22 -5.59
C ASP A 225 6.90 -33.30 -6.47
N THR A 226 7.01 -32.64 -7.63
CA THR A 226 6.09 -32.76 -8.76
C THR A 226 5.77 -34.22 -9.17
N THR A 227 6.44 -35.22 -8.58
CA THR A 227 6.20 -36.65 -8.81
C THR A 227 5.15 -37.29 -7.91
N THR A 228 4.78 -36.69 -6.76
CA THR A 228 3.73 -37.20 -5.84
C THR A 228 2.63 -36.18 -5.60
N ILE A 229 1.76 -35.99 -6.59
CA ILE A 229 0.49 -35.26 -6.38
C ILE A 229 -0.37 -36.10 -5.42
N ASN A 230 -0.40 -35.73 -4.14
CA ASN A 230 -1.37 -36.27 -3.20
C ASN A 230 -2.77 -35.89 -3.67
N TYR A 231 -3.53 -36.88 -4.09
CA TYR A 231 -4.91 -36.72 -4.49
C TYR A 231 -5.77 -36.59 -3.24
N ARG A 232 -6.71 -35.63 -3.26
CA ARG A 232 -7.80 -35.56 -2.29
C ARG A 232 -8.48 -36.92 -2.20
N LYS A 233 -8.60 -37.47 -0.99
CA LYS A 233 -9.34 -38.71 -0.77
C LYS A 233 -10.82 -38.41 -0.94
N ALA A 234 -11.58 -39.43 -1.35
CA ALA A 234 -13.02 -39.28 -1.51
C ALA A 234 -13.74 -38.90 -0.19
N THR A 235 -13.13 -39.20 0.96
CA THR A 235 -13.62 -38.90 2.31
C THR A 235 -13.22 -37.53 2.84
N ASP A 236 -12.34 -36.80 2.15
CA ASP A 236 -11.86 -35.50 2.63
C ASP A 236 -12.96 -34.43 2.43
N VAL A 237 -13.13 -33.60 3.45
CA VAL A 237 -13.91 -32.37 3.43
C VAL A 237 -13.13 -31.30 2.69
N ILE A 238 -13.82 -30.48 1.91
CA ILE A 238 -13.27 -29.33 1.20
C ILE A 238 -13.57 -28.09 2.05
N TYR A 239 -12.53 -27.34 2.43
CA TYR A 239 -12.67 -26.18 3.31
C TYR A 239 -13.15 -24.92 2.59
N GLY A 240 -12.75 -24.73 1.32
CA GLY A 240 -13.18 -23.61 0.48
C GLY A 240 -13.84 -24.09 -0.81
N PRO A 241 -15.02 -24.71 -0.78
CA PRO A 241 -15.70 -25.15 -2.00
C PRO A 241 -16.11 -23.95 -2.87
N ILE A 242 -15.91 -24.05 -4.18
CA ILE A 242 -16.44 -23.05 -5.13
C ILE A 242 -17.69 -23.64 -5.75
N GLU A 243 -18.86 -23.13 -5.39
CA GLU A 243 -20.15 -23.50 -5.97
C GLU A 243 -20.33 -22.88 -7.36
N GLY A 244 -21.11 -23.49 -8.26
CA GLY A 244 -21.49 -22.89 -9.55
C GLY A 244 -20.36 -22.72 -10.56
N ALA A 245 -19.15 -23.18 -10.27
CA ALA A 245 -18.02 -23.13 -11.19
C ALA A 245 -18.31 -24.01 -12.41
N ARG A 246 -18.06 -23.47 -13.61
CA ARG A 246 -18.38 -24.16 -14.87
C ARG A 246 -17.20 -25.00 -15.37
N ILE A 247 -17.45 -26.30 -15.55
CA ILE A 247 -16.51 -27.26 -16.13
C ILE A 247 -17.01 -27.72 -17.49
N THR A 248 -16.11 -27.74 -18.48
CA THR A 248 -16.40 -28.22 -19.84
C THR A 248 -15.36 -29.20 -20.36
N THR A 249 -15.63 -29.84 -21.51
CA THR A 249 -14.68 -30.71 -22.22
C THR A 249 -14.67 -30.42 -23.73
N THR A 250 -13.76 -31.05 -24.48
CA THR A 250 -13.40 -30.66 -25.86
C THR A 250 -14.53 -30.74 -26.90
N PRO A 251 -14.45 -29.93 -27.99
CA PRO A 251 -15.47 -29.87 -29.05
C PRO A 251 -15.64 -31.13 -29.92
N ALA A 252 -14.76 -32.14 -29.79
CA ALA A 252 -14.88 -33.40 -30.53
C ALA A 252 -16.03 -34.30 -29.99
N ALA A 253 -16.50 -34.02 -28.77
CA ALA A 253 -17.77 -34.51 -28.25
C ALA A 253 -18.90 -33.63 -28.82
N ARG A 254 -20.00 -34.22 -29.31
CA ARG A 254 -21.18 -33.40 -29.65
C ARG A 254 -21.64 -32.68 -28.38
N ILE A 255 -21.56 -31.36 -28.42
CA ILE A 255 -21.88 -30.40 -27.36
C ILE A 255 -23.27 -30.72 -26.79
N THR A 256 -23.34 -31.07 -25.51
CA THR A 256 -24.54 -30.84 -24.70
C THR A 256 -24.25 -30.66 -23.21
N ASP A 257 -23.22 -31.30 -22.63
CA ASP A 257 -23.12 -31.33 -21.17
C ASP A 257 -21.74 -30.87 -20.65
N GLY A 258 -21.72 -29.66 -20.10
CA GLY A 258 -20.75 -29.27 -19.07
C GLY A 258 -21.26 -29.71 -17.68
N ALA A 259 -20.48 -29.46 -16.64
CA ALA A 259 -20.96 -29.58 -15.27
C ALA A 259 -20.78 -28.26 -14.54
N GLU A 260 -21.63 -28.03 -13.55
CA GLU A 260 -21.45 -27.00 -12.54
C GLU A 260 -21.14 -27.69 -11.22
N THR A 261 -20.35 -27.04 -10.37
CA THR A 261 -20.10 -27.53 -9.01
C THR A 261 -21.31 -27.25 -8.12
N GLY A 262 -21.60 -28.17 -7.20
CA GLY A 262 -22.57 -27.92 -6.12
C GLY A 262 -21.97 -27.12 -4.96
N GLU A 263 -22.77 -26.90 -3.91
CA GLU A 263 -22.37 -26.24 -2.64
C GLU A 263 -21.11 -26.86 -2.01
N ASP A 264 -20.88 -28.17 -2.22
CA ASP A 264 -19.70 -28.88 -1.72
C ASP A 264 -18.48 -28.78 -2.65
N GLY A 265 -18.55 -27.94 -3.68
CA GLY A 265 -17.52 -27.71 -4.68
C GLY A 265 -17.32 -28.88 -5.64
N LYS A 266 -18.10 -29.97 -5.54
CA LYS A 266 -17.92 -31.17 -6.37
C LYS A 266 -18.72 -31.08 -7.66
N TYR A 267 -18.19 -31.69 -8.71
CA TYR A 267 -18.86 -31.80 -10.01
C TYR A 267 -18.84 -33.24 -10.56
N SER A 268 -19.85 -33.56 -11.37
CA SER A 268 -19.88 -34.75 -12.22
C SER A 268 -20.36 -34.37 -13.61
N MET A 269 -19.46 -34.46 -14.59
CA MET A 269 -19.70 -34.14 -15.98
C MET A 269 -19.92 -35.43 -16.78
N HIS A 270 -21.11 -35.60 -17.33
CA HIS A 270 -21.42 -36.64 -18.31
C HIS A 270 -21.19 -36.09 -19.71
N TYR A 271 -20.60 -36.88 -20.61
CA TYR A 271 -20.40 -36.49 -22.00
C TYR A 271 -20.36 -37.74 -22.87
N THR A 272 -20.48 -37.56 -24.18
CA THR A 272 -20.47 -38.68 -25.12
C THR A 272 -19.35 -38.53 -26.13
N LEU A 273 -18.65 -39.64 -26.40
CA LEU A 273 -17.57 -39.69 -27.38
C LEU A 273 -18.02 -40.45 -28.63
N PRO A 274 -17.42 -40.14 -29.80
CA PRO A 274 -17.62 -40.93 -31.00
C PRO A 274 -17.32 -42.42 -30.74
N PRO A 275 -17.98 -43.34 -31.47
CA PRO A 275 -17.74 -44.77 -31.31
C PRO A 275 -16.26 -45.12 -31.50
N CYS A 276 -15.76 -46.09 -30.73
CA CYS A 276 -14.36 -46.52 -30.85
C CYS A 276 -14.03 -46.94 -32.28
N PRO A 277 -12.88 -46.51 -32.85
CA PRO A 277 -12.39 -47.11 -34.08
C PRO A 277 -12.12 -48.60 -33.84
N GLY A 278 -12.12 -49.45 -34.88
CA GLY A 278 -12.01 -50.92 -34.76
C GLY A 278 -10.73 -51.51 -34.13
N PHE A 279 -9.99 -50.72 -33.35
CA PHE A 279 -8.78 -50.99 -32.59
C PHE A 279 -8.87 -50.28 -31.21
N THR A 280 -7.90 -50.51 -30.33
CA THR A 280 -7.83 -49.80 -29.04
C THR A 280 -7.23 -48.41 -29.23
N PHE A 281 -7.88 -47.38 -28.72
CA PHE A 281 -7.48 -45.99 -28.84
C PHE A 281 -7.82 -45.22 -27.56
N SER A 282 -7.12 -44.12 -27.26
CA SER A 282 -7.47 -43.23 -26.15
C SER A 282 -7.79 -41.84 -26.68
N TYR A 283 -9.01 -41.37 -26.41
CA TYR A 283 -9.38 -39.98 -26.68
C TYR A 283 -8.72 -39.07 -25.65
N THR A 284 -8.04 -38.02 -26.10
CA THR A 284 -7.60 -36.93 -25.22
C THR A 284 -8.82 -36.04 -24.93
N THR A 285 -9.30 -36.07 -23.71
CA THR A 285 -10.53 -35.39 -23.27
C THR A 285 -10.23 -34.51 -22.05
N PRO A 286 -9.55 -33.37 -22.24
CA PRO A 286 -9.26 -32.48 -21.12
C PRO A 286 -10.55 -31.94 -20.50
N ALA A 287 -10.51 -31.73 -19.18
CA ALA A 287 -11.48 -30.92 -18.47
C ALA A 287 -10.96 -29.47 -18.42
N TYR A 288 -11.84 -28.51 -18.71
CA TYR A 288 -11.56 -27.08 -18.63
C TYR A 288 -12.41 -26.48 -17.53
N LEU A 289 -11.77 -25.77 -16.61
CA LEU A 289 -12.43 -24.88 -15.68
C LEU A 289 -12.39 -23.46 -16.26
N GLU A 290 -13.54 -22.78 -16.21
CA GLU A 290 -13.65 -21.36 -16.54
C GLU A 290 -14.14 -20.60 -15.30
N LEU A 291 -13.29 -19.72 -14.79
CA LEU A 291 -13.63 -18.69 -13.82
C LEU A 291 -13.38 -17.32 -14.46
N GLN A 292 -13.82 -16.28 -13.78
CA GLN A 292 -13.83 -14.92 -14.27
C GLN A 292 -13.34 -13.97 -13.20
N TYR A 293 -12.84 -12.82 -13.62
CA TYR A 293 -12.67 -11.68 -12.74
C TYR A 293 -13.00 -10.41 -13.51
N ASN A 294 -13.48 -9.37 -12.82
CA ASN A 294 -13.86 -8.12 -13.46
C ASN A 294 -12.64 -7.43 -14.09
N ARG A 295 -12.84 -6.86 -15.28
CA ARG A 295 -11.95 -5.81 -15.77
C ARG A 295 -12.23 -4.58 -14.93
N PHE A 296 -11.25 -4.14 -14.14
CA PHE A 296 -11.48 -3.10 -13.15
C PHE A 296 -11.65 -1.70 -13.77
N ASN A 297 -11.07 -1.45 -14.95
CA ASN A 297 -11.21 -0.16 -15.63
C ASN A 297 -12.66 0.08 -16.13
N PRO A 298 -13.37 1.13 -15.65
CA PRO A 298 -14.78 1.37 -15.92
C PRO A 298 -15.09 1.73 -17.38
N ARG A 299 -14.09 2.16 -18.16
CA ARG A 299 -14.27 2.47 -19.60
C ARG A 299 -14.49 1.21 -20.43
N LEU A 300 -14.20 0.01 -19.88
CA LEU A 300 -14.17 -1.25 -20.63
C LEU A 300 -14.95 -2.36 -19.90
N PRO A 301 -16.29 -2.37 -20.04
CA PRO A 301 -17.11 -3.37 -19.39
C PRO A 301 -16.77 -4.78 -19.88
N GLY A 302 -16.59 -5.73 -18.96
CA GLY A 302 -16.46 -7.15 -19.27
C GLY A 302 -15.65 -7.94 -18.24
N TYR A 303 -15.68 -9.27 -18.37
CA TYR A 303 -14.91 -10.19 -17.54
C TYR A 303 -13.61 -10.61 -18.24
N ARG A 304 -12.57 -10.81 -17.45
CA ARG A 304 -11.42 -11.66 -17.78
C ARG A 304 -11.78 -13.10 -17.51
N ILE A 305 -11.16 -14.00 -18.26
CA ILE A 305 -11.35 -15.43 -18.09
C ILE A 305 -10.08 -16.00 -17.47
N TYR A 306 -10.21 -16.51 -16.26
CA TYR A 306 -9.24 -17.38 -15.61
C TYR A 306 -9.58 -18.83 -15.98
N TRP A 307 -8.63 -19.58 -16.51
CA TRP A 307 -8.89 -20.95 -16.92
C TRP A 307 -7.80 -21.92 -16.47
N GLN A 308 -8.23 -23.11 -16.08
CA GLN A 308 -7.36 -24.25 -15.83
C GLN A 308 -7.76 -25.41 -16.75
N GLN A 309 -6.79 -26.24 -17.12
CA GLN A 309 -7.00 -27.44 -17.92
C GLN A 309 -6.33 -28.65 -17.27
N ARG A 310 -7.13 -29.69 -17.05
CA ARG A 310 -6.66 -31.01 -16.63
C ARG A 310 -6.69 -31.94 -17.83
N ILE A 311 -5.52 -32.36 -18.31
CA ILE A 311 -5.46 -33.41 -19.33
C ILE A 311 -5.98 -34.72 -18.73
N ASP A 312 -6.85 -35.38 -19.49
CA ASP A 312 -7.38 -36.70 -19.16
C ASP A 312 -7.55 -37.50 -20.46
N TYR A 313 -7.60 -38.81 -20.31
CA TYR A 313 -7.69 -39.75 -21.42
C TYR A 313 -8.81 -40.75 -21.17
N ASP A 314 -9.69 -40.88 -22.16
CA ASP A 314 -10.72 -41.91 -22.17
C ASP A 314 -10.28 -43.07 -23.06
N PHE A 315 -10.01 -44.20 -22.43
CA PHE A 315 -9.70 -45.43 -23.15
C PHE A 315 -10.95 -45.99 -23.82
N CYS A 316 -10.84 -46.23 -25.12
CA CYS A 316 -11.88 -46.78 -25.98
C CYS A 316 -11.38 -48.09 -26.60
N ASN A 317 -12.18 -49.14 -26.53
CA ASN A 317 -11.85 -50.45 -27.11
C ASN A 317 -12.84 -50.86 -28.19
N GLY A 318 -12.47 -50.65 -29.46
CA GLY A 318 -13.30 -51.05 -30.60
C GLY A 318 -13.02 -52.44 -31.16
N LEU A 319 -12.29 -53.32 -30.46
CA LEU A 319 -12.00 -54.68 -30.95
C LEU A 319 -13.25 -55.54 -31.13
N ALA A 320 -14.36 -55.20 -30.47
CA ALA A 320 -15.67 -55.82 -30.71
C ALA A 320 -16.29 -55.44 -32.06
N ALA A 321 -15.87 -54.33 -32.69
CA ALA A 321 -16.37 -53.90 -33.99
C ALA A 321 -15.80 -54.74 -35.16
N THR A 322 -14.61 -55.33 -34.96
CA THR A 322 -13.92 -56.19 -35.95
C THR A 322 -14.10 -57.68 -35.69
N ALA A 323 -14.77 -58.05 -34.59
CA ALA A 323 -15.03 -59.44 -34.22
C ALA A 323 -16.06 -60.11 -35.18
N PRO A 324 -15.79 -61.35 -35.65
CA PRO A 324 -16.76 -62.11 -36.43
C PRO A 324 -18.12 -62.24 -35.72
N PRO A 325 -19.25 -62.22 -36.45
CA PRO A 325 -20.59 -62.20 -35.87
C PRO A 325 -20.88 -63.29 -34.82
N LEU A 326 -20.24 -64.45 -34.97
CA LEU A 326 -20.39 -65.61 -34.09
C LEU A 326 -19.72 -65.46 -32.72
N ILE A 327 -18.66 -64.67 -32.60
CA ILE A 327 -17.92 -64.47 -31.33
C ILE A 327 -18.08 -63.06 -30.75
N ARG A 328 -18.67 -62.14 -31.51
CA ARG A 328 -18.92 -60.76 -31.12
C ARG A 328 -19.65 -60.61 -29.77
N PRO A 329 -20.70 -61.39 -29.43
CA PRO A 329 -21.35 -61.30 -28.11
C PRO A 329 -20.43 -61.70 -26.96
N ALA A 330 -19.54 -62.68 -27.17
CA ALA A 330 -18.56 -63.11 -26.17
C ALA A 330 -17.46 -62.06 -25.98
N VAL A 331 -16.98 -61.43 -27.06
CA VAL A 331 -16.02 -60.31 -26.99
C VAL A 331 -16.65 -59.11 -26.28
N ILE A 332 -17.90 -58.75 -26.60
CA ILE A 332 -18.64 -57.68 -25.91
C ILE A 332 -18.80 -58.01 -24.41
N GLY A 333 -19.14 -59.25 -24.06
CA GLY A 333 -19.27 -59.68 -22.67
C GLY A 333 -17.95 -59.65 -21.89
N ILE A 334 -16.83 -60.00 -22.53
CA ILE A 334 -15.48 -59.92 -21.93
C ILE A 334 -15.08 -58.44 -21.75
N LEU A 335 -15.34 -57.57 -22.71
CA LEU A 335 -15.04 -56.14 -22.60
C LEU A 335 -15.91 -55.43 -21.56
N ALA A 336 -17.19 -55.81 -21.43
CA ALA A 336 -18.10 -55.27 -20.42
C ALA A 336 -17.79 -55.77 -19.00
N SER A 337 -17.03 -56.87 -18.86
CA SER A 337 -16.59 -57.42 -17.57
C SER A 337 -15.11 -57.15 -17.26
N ALA A 338 -14.37 -56.57 -18.21
CA ALA A 338 -13.05 -56.02 -17.95
C ALA A 338 -13.21 -54.81 -17.01
N ALA A 339 -12.52 -54.82 -15.88
CA ALA A 339 -12.57 -53.73 -14.92
C ALA A 339 -12.25 -52.40 -15.62
N THR A 340 -13.20 -51.46 -15.62
CA THR A 340 -12.92 -50.09 -16.01
C THR A 340 -11.86 -49.54 -15.04
N PRO A 341 -10.81 -48.87 -15.53
CA PRO A 341 -9.84 -48.22 -14.65
C PRO A 341 -10.60 -47.27 -13.71
N VAL A 342 -10.27 -47.30 -12.41
CA VAL A 342 -10.79 -46.32 -11.45
C VAL A 342 -10.43 -44.94 -11.98
N LYS A 343 -11.44 -44.19 -12.45
CA LYS A 343 -11.23 -42.83 -12.92
C LYS A 343 -10.78 -41.97 -11.75
N ARG A 344 -9.71 -41.23 -11.95
CA ARG A 344 -9.17 -40.33 -10.92
C ARG A 344 -9.99 -39.03 -10.89
N PRO A 345 -10.22 -38.45 -9.70
CA PRO A 345 -10.85 -37.14 -9.59
C PRO A 345 -10.04 -36.09 -10.35
N ARG A 346 -10.75 -35.19 -11.02
CA ARG A 346 -10.21 -34.09 -11.82
C ARG A 346 -10.40 -32.76 -11.10
N ASP A 347 -9.74 -32.67 -9.95
CA ASP A 347 -9.83 -31.51 -9.07
C ASP A 347 -9.09 -30.29 -9.63
N PHE A 348 -9.61 -29.10 -9.33
CA PHE A 348 -9.05 -27.79 -9.69
C PHE A 348 -8.86 -26.95 -8.42
N PRO A 349 -7.66 -26.94 -7.83
CA PRO A 349 -7.32 -26.01 -6.77
C PRO A 349 -7.15 -24.59 -7.36
N ILE A 350 -7.87 -23.62 -6.82
CA ILE A 350 -7.74 -22.20 -7.12
C ILE A 350 -6.90 -21.58 -6.01
N ASP A 351 -5.72 -21.08 -6.36
CA ASP A 351 -4.77 -20.55 -5.37
C ASP A 351 -4.30 -19.16 -5.81
N ILE A 352 -5.28 -18.30 -6.05
CA ILE A 352 -5.10 -16.93 -6.47
C ILE A 352 -6.16 -16.09 -5.78
N MET A 353 -5.75 -14.95 -5.25
CA MET A 353 -6.64 -13.90 -4.74
C MET A 353 -6.48 -12.68 -5.65
N VAL A 354 -7.60 -12.15 -6.15
CA VAL A 354 -7.59 -11.02 -7.08
C VAL A 354 -8.23 -9.82 -6.40
N ILE A 355 -7.44 -8.76 -6.23
CA ILE A 355 -7.84 -7.53 -5.55
C ILE A 355 -7.99 -6.44 -6.59
N ASN A 356 -9.11 -5.73 -6.53
CA ASN A 356 -9.42 -4.61 -7.39
C ASN A 356 -9.52 -3.34 -6.55
N GLY A 357 -8.80 -2.29 -6.91
CA GLY A 357 -8.78 -1.06 -6.12
C GLY A 357 -8.43 0.17 -6.95
N ARG A 358 -8.92 1.33 -6.52
CA ARG A 358 -8.70 2.62 -7.19
C ARG A 358 -7.92 3.57 -6.30
N ALA A 359 -7.18 4.48 -6.91
CA ALA A 359 -6.49 5.57 -6.25
C ALA A 359 -6.85 6.90 -6.90
N ARG A 360 -7.02 7.96 -6.11
CA ARG A 360 -7.31 9.31 -6.62
C ARG A 360 -6.54 10.36 -5.84
N LEU A 361 -6.18 11.47 -6.51
CA LEU A 361 -5.53 12.59 -5.84
C LEU A 361 -6.58 13.49 -5.19
N GLU A 362 -6.28 13.89 -3.96
CA GLU A 362 -7.07 14.85 -3.18
C GLU A 362 -6.11 15.76 -2.42
N ASN A 363 -6.47 17.02 -2.27
CA ASN A 363 -5.74 17.97 -1.43
C ASN A 363 -6.23 17.88 0.03
N PRO A 364 -5.47 18.44 1.00
CA PRO A 364 -5.85 18.39 2.42
C PRO A 364 -7.23 18.99 2.74
N ASP A 365 -7.68 19.97 1.95
CA ASP A 365 -9.00 20.60 2.05
C ASP A 365 -10.15 19.76 1.45
N GLY A 366 -9.84 18.56 0.93
CA GLY A 366 -10.78 17.68 0.24
C GLY A 366 -11.04 18.04 -1.22
N SER A 367 -10.40 19.09 -1.76
CA SER A 367 -10.49 19.42 -3.18
C SER A 367 -9.81 18.35 -4.04
N GLY A 368 -10.43 18.00 -5.16
CA GLY A 368 -9.83 17.08 -6.13
C GLY A 368 -8.76 17.76 -6.98
N VAL A 369 -7.85 16.96 -7.54
CA VAL A 369 -6.89 17.43 -8.54
C VAL A 369 -7.47 17.21 -9.94
N ASP A 370 -7.50 18.24 -10.77
CA ASP A 370 -8.03 18.16 -12.13
C ASP A 370 -7.08 17.35 -13.04
N ILE A 371 -7.57 16.24 -13.58
CA ILE A 371 -6.77 15.40 -14.47
C ILE A 371 -7.04 15.73 -15.94
N THR A 372 -5.99 16.10 -16.66
CA THR A 372 -6.05 16.37 -18.11
C THR A 372 -5.91 15.06 -18.88
N PRO A 373 -6.91 14.65 -19.69
CA PRO A 373 -6.83 13.43 -20.50
C PRO A 373 -5.78 13.55 -21.62
N GLU A 374 -4.92 12.54 -21.76
CA GLU A 374 -3.83 12.53 -22.76
C GLU A 374 -3.71 11.21 -23.54
N LEU A 375 -4.26 10.10 -23.02
CA LEU A 375 -4.17 8.78 -23.64
C LEU A 375 -5.23 8.60 -24.75
N THR A 376 -5.10 9.37 -25.83
CA THR A 376 -6.08 9.40 -26.93
C THR A 376 -5.72 8.56 -28.16
N ASP A 377 -4.46 8.12 -28.32
CA ASP A 377 -4.01 7.34 -29.48
C ASP A 377 -2.94 6.28 -29.15
N ILE A 378 -2.50 5.53 -30.17
CA ILE A 378 -1.50 4.47 -30.00
C ILE A 378 -0.11 5.05 -29.68
N GLN A 379 0.23 6.26 -30.13
CA GLN A 379 1.56 6.85 -29.90
C GLN A 379 1.74 7.34 -28.47
N SER A 380 0.68 7.85 -27.82
CA SER A 380 0.72 8.18 -26.39
C SER A 380 0.86 6.95 -25.48
N VAL A 381 0.55 5.74 -25.96
CA VAL A 381 0.83 4.49 -25.21
C VAL A 381 2.33 4.17 -25.16
N TRP A 382 3.12 4.48 -26.20
CA TRP A 382 4.59 4.28 -26.17
C TRP A 382 5.30 5.24 -25.20
N ALA A 383 4.60 6.29 -24.74
CA ALA A 383 5.08 7.21 -23.73
C ALA A 383 5.21 6.52 -22.35
N LEU A 384 4.31 5.59 -22.02
CA LEU A 384 4.31 4.84 -20.76
C LEU A 384 5.57 3.96 -20.59
N ASP A 385 6.06 3.36 -21.67
CA ASP A 385 7.27 2.50 -21.65
C ASP A 385 8.57 3.27 -21.43
N ASN A 386 8.59 4.55 -21.79
CA ASN A 386 9.79 5.37 -21.72
C ASN A 386 9.76 6.34 -20.54
N PHE A 387 8.75 6.24 -19.65
CA PHE A 387 8.47 7.27 -18.64
C PHE A 387 8.48 8.67 -19.27
N SER A 388 7.95 8.79 -20.49
CA SER A 388 7.89 10.06 -21.19
C SER A 388 7.02 11.02 -20.40
N LYS A 389 7.48 12.26 -20.25
CA LYS A 389 6.73 13.30 -19.57
C LYS A 389 5.40 13.57 -20.27
N SER A 390 4.37 13.80 -19.47
CA SER A 390 3.10 14.38 -19.92
C SER A 390 3.35 15.60 -20.81
N ALA A 391 2.48 15.80 -21.81
CA ALA A 391 2.50 17.03 -22.60
C ALA A 391 2.01 18.23 -21.78
N THR A 392 1.20 17.97 -20.76
CA THR A 392 0.69 18.93 -19.78
C THR A 392 1.46 18.74 -18.47
N PRO A 393 2.43 19.62 -18.14
CA PRO A 393 3.14 19.53 -16.87
C PRO A 393 2.18 19.74 -15.69
N PRO A 394 2.50 19.19 -14.50
CA PRO A 394 1.71 19.45 -13.30
C PRO A 394 1.67 20.95 -13.00
N SER A 395 0.52 21.44 -12.57
CA SER A 395 0.36 22.82 -12.09
C SER A 395 0.01 22.85 -10.61
N TYR A 396 0.43 23.93 -9.96
CA TYR A 396 0.38 24.08 -8.50
C TYR A 396 -0.27 25.40 -8.14
N ASP A 397 -0.95 25.44 -6.99
CA ASP A 397 -1.39 26.67 -6.36
C ASP A 397 -0.20 27.37 -5.70
N LEU A 398 0.34 28.35 -6.40
CA LEU A 398 1.47 29.18 -5.98
C LEU A 398 1.02 30.54 -5.44
N THR A 399 -0.24 30.65 -5.02
CA THR A 399 -0.75 31.91 -4.48
C THR A 399 -0.08 32.17 -3.14
N VAL A 400 0.89 33.10 -3.13
CA VAL A 400 1.55 33.55 -1.89
C VAL A 400 0.96 34.90 -1.50
N PRO A 401 0.31 35.01 -0.33
CA PRO A 401 -0.15 36.28 0.20
C PRO A 401 1.00 37.26 0.40
N GLY A 402 0.69 38.56 0.45
CA GLY A 402 1.69 39.59 0.76
C GLY A 402 2.33 39.38 2.12
N PHE A 403 3.52 39.91 2.34
CA PHE A 403 4.22 39.85 3.63
C PHE A 403 4.01 41.13 4.42
N VAL A 404 3.67 41.01 5.69
CA VAL A 404 3.56 42.14 6.63
C VAL A 404 4.48 41.98 7.83
N ARG A 405 4.97 43.09 8.36
CA ARG A 405 5.73 43.11 9.60
C ARG A 405 4.85 42.77 10.80
N GLN A 406 5.34 41.89 11.65
CA GLN A 406 4.69 41.51 12.90
C GLN A 406 5.52 41.96 14.10
N VAL A 407 4.80 42.45 15.12
CA VAL A 407 5.31 42.66 16.47
C VAL A 407 5.02 41.41 17.28
N GLN A 408 6.03 40.90 17.97
CA GLN A 408 5.86 39.84 18.94
C GLN A 408 5.57 40.44 20.32
N SER A 409 4.64 39.83 21.06
CA SER A 409 4.25 40.21 22.42
C SER A 409 4.59 39.09 23.40
N ASN A 410 4.24 39.28 24.68
CA ASN A 410 4.43 38.30 25.77
C ASN A 410 5.90 38.05 26.14
N TYR A 411 6.74 39.05 25.94
CA TYR A 411 8.08 39.04 26.51
C TYR A 411 8.04 39.46 27.98
N ASP A 412 8.93 38.86 28.77
CA ASP A 412 9.29 39.30 30.13
C ASP A 412 10.83 39.26 30.21
N PHE A 413 11.47 40.18 29.48
CA PHE A 413 12.91 40.39 29.42
C PHE A 413 13.49 40.82 30.76
N ASP A 414 12.76 41.60 31.57
CA ASP A 414 13.23 42.05 32.88
C ASP A 414 12.85 41.14 34.06
N ARG A 415 12.01 40.12 33.79
CA ARG A 415 11.59 39.06 34.73
C ARG A 415 10.78 39.58 35.90
N ASP A 416 9.98 40.63 35.70
CA ASP A 416 9.10 41.18 36.72
C ASP A 416 7.72 40.49 36.78
N GLY A 417 7.44 39.58 35.84
CA GLY A 417 6.21 38.81 35.76
C GLY A 417 5.07 39.52 35.03
N GLU A 418 5.30 40.73 34.52
CA GLU A 418 4.42 41.45 33.62
C GLU A 418 5.00 41.45 32.20
N PHE A 419 4.15 41.47 31.19
CA PHE A 419 4.64 41.46 29.80
C PHE A 419 5.07 42.85 29.33
N GLU A 420 6.18 42.94 28.59
CA GLU A 420 6.65 44.20 28.02
C GLU A 420 5.74 44.77 26.93
N ASN A 421 5.74 46.11 26.84
CA ASN A 421 5.07 46.81 25.75
C ASN A 421 5.97 46.86 24.51
N THR A 422 5.39 46.59 23.34
CA THR A 422 6.14 46.45 22.09
C THR A 422 5.47 47.19 20.96
N LEU A 423 6.23 48.03 20.25
CA LEU A 423 5.70 48.88 19.17
C LEU A 423 6.54 48.74 17.90
N LEU A 424 5.89 48.85 16.74
CA LEU A 424 6.54 48.73 15.43
C LEU A 424 7.03 50.08 14.91
N GLY A 425 8.18 50.06 14.25
CA GLY A 425 8.76 51.27 13.68
C GLY A 425 10.02 51.04 12.85
N ARG A 426 10.82 52.09 12.71
CA ARG A 426 12.10 52.10 11.99
C ARG A 426 13.15 52.88 12.76
N VAL A 427 14.39 52.47 12.61
CA VAL A 427 15.55 53.21 13.13
C VAL A 427 16.06 54.15 12.05
N VAL A 428 16.26 55.41 12.40
CA VAL A 428 16.76 56.46 11.51
C VAL A 428 17.95 57.15 12.15
N GLU A 429 18.99 57.42 11.36
CA GLU A 429 20.09 58.29 11.77
C GLU A 429 19.65 59.75 11.66
N VAL A 430 19.65 60.46 12.77
CA VAL A 430 19.26 61.88 12.87
C VAL A 430 20.39 62.70 13.49
N PRO A 431 20.51 64.01 13.19
CA PRO A 431 21.51 64.87 13.83
C PRO A 431 21.29 64.95 15.34
N VAL A 432 22.39 64.96 16.11
CA VAL A 432 22.33 65.18 17.56
C VAL A 432 21.99 66.65 17.81
N GLU A 433 20.95 66.91 18.61
CA GLU A 433 20.36 68.25 18.81
C GLU A 433 21.34 69.29 19.39
N ASP A 434 22.42 68.84 20.05
CA ASP A 434 23.50 69.64 20.63
C ASP A 434 24.92 69.08 20.32
N GLY A 435 25.09 68.30 19.25
CA GLY A 435 26.36 67.63 18.89
C GLY A 435 27.33 68.46 18.04
N GLU A 436 28.52 67.90 17.77
CA GLU A 436 29.44 68.49 16.78
C GLU A 436 28.85 68.42 15.35
N GLU A 437 29.26 69.33 14.46
CA GLU A 437 28.75 69.36 13.08
C GLU A 437 29.04 68.04 12.36
N GLY A 438 27.97 67.31 12.00
CA GLY A 438 28.04 65.99 11.37
C GLY A 438 27.88 64.82 12.33
N GLU A 439 27.70 65.06 13.63
CA GLU A 439 27.38 64.03 14.62
C GLU A 439 25.91 63.58 14.48
N THR A 440 25.70 62.27 14.35
CA THR A 440 24.36 61.66 14.23
C THR A 440 24.14 60.59 15.30
N GLU A 441 22.87 60.43 15.69
CA GLU A 441 22.42 59.36 16.58
C GLU A 441 21.33 58.53 15.90
N LYS A 442 21.19 57.26 16.32
CA LYS A 442 20.13 56.36 15.85
C LYS A 442 18.95 56.47 16.78
N LYS A 443 17.81 56.92 16.26
CA LYS A 443 16.53 56.99 16.98
C LYS A 443 15.49 56.10 16.34
N PHE A 444 14.65 55.51 17.18
CA PHE A 444 13.49 54.73 16.78
C PHE A 444 12.29 55.65 16.59
N PHE A 445 11.61 55.50 15.46
CA PHE A 445 10.39 56.22 15.10
C PHE A 445 9.27 55.22 14.83
N LEU A 446 8.09 55.50 15.39
CA LEU A 446 6.91 54.65 15.25
C LEU A 446 6.41 54.60 13.80
N GLN A 447 5.65 53.56 13.48
CA GLN A 447 5.01 53.37 12.17
C GLN A 447 4.33 54.63 11.64
N ASN A 448 3.55 55.30 12.50
CA ASN A 448 2.72 56.44 12.13
C ASN A 448 3.38 57.80 12.44
N ASP A 449 4.70 57.84 12.62
CA ASP A 449 5.42 59.09 12.85
C ASP A 449 5.22 60.06 11.68
N GLU A 450 4.99 61.35 11.98
CA GLU A 450 4.69 62.36 10.95
C GLU A 450 5.89 62.65 10.03
N ASN A 451 7.11 62.58 10.56
CA ASN A 451 8.33 62.94 9.83
C ASN A 451 9.01 61.71 9.21
N TYR A 452 8.88 60.56 9.86
CA TYR A 452 9.54 59.32 9.47
C TYR A 452 8.58 58.12 9.41
N PRO A 453 7.45 58.21 8.67
CA PRO A 453 6.50 57.11 8.60
C PRO A 453 7.13 55.88 7.96
N CYS A 454 6.57 54.71 8.29
CA CYS A 454 6.90 53.47 7.62
C CYS A 454 5.68 52.59 7.33
N VAL A 455 5.79 51.79 6.28
CA VAL A 455 4.77 50.82 5.87
C VAL A 455 5.10 49.44 6.43
N VAL A 456 4.07 48.62 6.64
CA VAL A 456 4.25 47.28 7.22
C VAL A 456 4.24 46.19 6.17
N SER A 457 3.61 46.42 5.01
CA SER A 457 3.57 45.47 3.90
C SER A 457 4.72 45.70 2.93
N ARG A 458 5.28 44.61 2.38
CA ARG A 458 6.23 44.69 1.26
C ARG A 458 5.59 45.19 -0.04
N ASP A 459 4.29 44.99 -0.19
CA ASP A 459 3.56 45.32 -1.41
C ASP A 459 3.09 46.78 -1.43
N GLU A 460 3.20 47.46 -0.29
CA GLU A 460 2.88 48.87 -0.15
C GLU A 460 4.06 49.74 -0.59
N ASN A 461 3.76 50.78 -1.38
CA ASN A 461 4.76 51.79 -1.74
C ASN A 461 5.14 52.61 -0.51
N GLY A 462 6.34 52.42 0.03
CA GLY A 462 6.85 53.19 1.17
C GLY A 462 8.18 52.67 1.70
N ILE A 463 8.70 53.29 2.76
CA ILE A 463 9.86 52.77 3.50
C ILE A 463 9.33 51.77 4.54
N LEU A 464 9.86 50.56 4.55
CA LEU A 464 9.42 49.50 5.46
C LEU A 464 9.76 49.79 6.91
N CYS A 465 8.83 49.44 7.81
CA CYS A 465 9.15 49.27 9.22
C CYS A 465 10.11 48.07 9.34
N THR A 466 11.16 48.24 10.12
CA THR A 466 12.27 47.27 10.20
C THR A 466 12.51 46.78 11.62
N HIS A 467 12.03 47.52 12.62
CA HIS A 467 12.35 47.27 14.02
C HIS A 467 11.09 47.26 14.88
N GLN A 468 11.16 46.48 15.95
CA GLN A 468 10.26 46.49 17.09
C GLN A 468 11.01 47.15 18.25
N GLY A 469 10.43 48.21 18.80
CA GLY A 469 10.86 48.80 20.07
C GLY A 469 10.20 48.06 21.23
N VAL A 470 10.99 47.71 22.25
CA VAL A 470 10.53 47.06 23.48
C VAL A 470 10.74 48.02 24.64
N PHE A 471 9.69 48.21 25.44
CA PHE A 471 9.65 49.06 26.61
C PHE A 471 9.49 48.18 27.85
N LEU A 472 10.49 48.18 28.72
CA LEU A 472 10.52 47.31 29.90
C LEU A 472 9.46 47.76 30.92
N SER A 473 8.64 46.82 31.40
CA SER A 473 7.56 47.06 32.38
C SER A 473 8.08 47.66 33.68
N SER A 474 9.32 47.34 34.07
CA SER A 474 9.95 47.87 35.28
C SER A 474 10.46 49.32 35.18
N LYS A 475 10.36 49.97 34.01
CA LYS A 475 10.87 51.33 33.79
C LYS A 475 9.77 52.36 33.58
N ASP A 476 10.06 53.61 33.96
CA ASP A 476 9.12 54.74 33.87
C ASP A 476 8.93 55.29 32.45
N GLY A 477 9.54 54.70 31.41
CA GLY A 477 9.43 55.16 30.04
C GLY A 477 8.04 54.94 29.47
N VAL A 478 7.45 55.95 28.83
CA VAL A 478 6.11 55.89 28.25
C VAL A 478 6.18 55.26 26.85
N PRO A 479 5.57 54.07 26.63
CA PRO A 479 5.60 53.41 25.34
C PRO A 479 5.01 54.30 24.24
N GLY A 480 5.82 54.55 23.21
CA GLY A 480 5.45 55.33 22.05
C GLY A 480 5.65 56.85 22.17
N GLU A 481 6.02 57.35 23.34
CA GLU A 481 6.50 58.73 23.52
C GLU A 481 8.02 58.74 23.70
N ASP A 482 8.56 57.83 24.52
CA ASP A 482 10.00 57.70 24.78
C ASP A 482 10.69 56.75 23.79
N GLN A 483 12.03 56.75 23.81
CA GLN A 483 12.82 55.75 23.08
C GLN A 483 12.73 54.37 23.77
N PRO A 484 12.68 53.28 23.00
CA PRO A 484 12.58 51.94 23.56
C PRO A 484 13.86 51.54 24.29
N ASP A 485 13.72 50.70 25.31
CA ASP A 485 14.83 50.15 26.08
C ASP A 485 15.66 49.15 25.28
N LEU A 486 14.99 48.37 24.42
CA LEU A 486 15.61 47.39 23.54
C LEU A 486 15.05 47.54 22.11
N LEU A 487 15.91 47.26 21.14
CA LEU A 487 15.54 47.21 19.73
C LEU A 487 15.72 45.79 19.20
N ARG A 488 14.68 45.29 18.54
CA ARG A 488 14.67 44.00 17.86
C ARG A 488 14.32 44.22 16.39
N ILE A 489 14.84 43.39 15.49
CA ILE A 489 14.37 43.38 14.10
C ILE A 489 12.95 42.79 14.10
N ALA A 490 12.01 43.47 13.44
CA ALA A 490 10.62 43.00 13.38
C ALA A 490 10.51 41.72 12.55
N ASP A 491 9.64 40.79 12.95
CA ASP A 491 9.44 39.55 12.22
C ASP A 491 8.56 39.76 10.98
N TRP A 492 8.56 38.78 10.08
CA TRP A 492 7.64 38.71 8.95
C TRP A 492 6.53 37.72 9.23
N ARG A 493 5.34 38.03 8.72
CA ARG A 493 4.21 37.12 8.67
C ARG A 493 3.48 37.30 7.33
N LEU A 494 2.67 36.34 6.93
CA LEU A 494 1.76 36.48 5.81
C LEU A 494 0.61 37.43 6.17
N SER A 495 0.23 38.25 5.20
CA SER A 495 -0.79 39.31 5.34
C SER A 495 -2.16 38.79 5.75
N ASP A 496 -2.49 37.55 5.39
CA ASP A 496 -3.75 36.89 5.69
C ASP A 496 -3.67 35.92 6.89
N GLY A 497 -2.49 35.73 7.48
CA GLY A 497 -2.28 34.81 8.60
C GLY A 497 -2.27 33.32 8.20
N SER A 498 -2.06 33.01 6.92
CA SER A 498 -2.03 31.64 6.40
C SER A 498 -0.68 30.95 6.58
N GLU A 499 0.18 31.35 7.52
CA GLU A 499 1.57 30.83 7.63
C GLU A 499 1.61 29.31 7.81
N PHE A 500 0.58 28.77 8.44
CA PHE A 500 0.43 27.35 8.78
C PHE A 500 -0.47 26.59 7.82
N ASP A 501 -1.00 27.24 6.77
CA ASP A 501 -1.79 26.59 5.75
C ASP A 501 -0.88 25.90 4.72
N ASP A 502 -1.34 24.76 4.21
CA ASP A 502 -0.69 24.03 3.12
C ASP A 502 -0.60 24.90 1.85
N LYS A 503 0.59 24.92 1.22
CA LYS A 503 0.88 25.73 0.04
C LYS A 503 1.53 24.89 -1.05
N GLY A 504 1.45 25.36 -2.30
CA GLY A 504 2.04 24.64 -3.43
C GLY A 504 1.32 23.33 -3.73
N LEU A 505 0.01 23.27 -3.45
CA LEU A 505 -0.82 22.09 -3.70
C LEU A 505 -1.04 21.90 -5.20
N VAL A 506 -1.11 20.66 -5.65
CA VAL A 506 -1.36 20.35 -7.06
C VAL A 506 -2.79 20.72 -7.42
N THR A 507 -2.97 21.43 -8.52
CA THR A 507 -4.28 21.81 -9.05
C THR A 507 -4.62 21.03 -10.31
N THR A 508 -3.64 20.79 -11.19
CA THR A 508 -3.83 19.96 -12.39
C THR A 508 -2.70 18.97 -12.62
N LEU A 509 -3.01 17.79 -13.16
CA LEU A 509 -2.03 16.76 -13.53
C LEU A 509 -2.43 16.08 -14.86
N GLY A 510 -1.47 15.73 -15.72
CA GLY A 510 -1.74 14.95 -16.93
C GLY A 510 -2.01 13.47 -16.63
N GLU A 511 -2.81 12.79 -17.45
CA GLU A 511 -3.13 11.36 -17.33
C GLU A 511 -1.86 10.47 -17.41
N ILE A 512 -0.85 10.88 -18.19
CA ILE A 512 0.45 10.19 -18.27
C ILE A 512 1.22 10.33 -16.96
N ASP A 513 1.23 11.52 -16.34
CA ASP A 513 1.91 11.73 -15.06
C ASP A 513 1.18 11.04 -13.91
N LEU A 514 -0.16 11.00 -13.96
CA LEU A 514 -0.98 10.18 -13.05
C LEU A 514 -0.63 8.69 -13.18
N SER A 515 -0.34 8.23 -14.39
CA SER A 515 0.05 6.83 -14.63
C SER A 515 1.41 6.46 -14.05
N ASN A 516 2.25 7.44 -13.72
CA ASN A 516 3.51 7.28 -13.00
C ASN A 516 3.26 7.17 -11.49
N THR A 517 2.35 6.28 -11.11
CA THR A 517 2.01 5.95 -9.73
C THR A 517 2.49 4.54 -9.43
N ASP A 518 3.42 4.44 -8.49
CA ASP A 518 3.91 3.15 -8.02
C ASP A 518 2.96 2.60 -6.95
N LEU A 519 2.80 1.28 -6.90
CA LEU A 519 2.09 0.57 -5.84
C LEU A 519 3.04 -0.37 -5.10
N TYR A 520 2.91 -0.38 -3.79
CA TYR A 520 3.64 -1.27 -2.89
C TYR A 520 2.65 -2.04 -2.03
N VAL A 521 2.85 -3.34 -1.89
CA VAL A 521 2.01 -4.20 -1.05
C VAL A 521 2.85 -4.78 0.06
N PHE A 522 2.51 -4.45 1.29
CA PHE A 522 3.16 -4.94 2.50
C PHE A 522 2.25 -5.91 3.23
N ARG A 523 2.83 -6.92 3.86
CA ARG A 523 2.13 -7.80 4.80
C ARG A 523 2.12 -7.14 6.18
N GLU A 524 0.94 -6.93 6.76
CA GLU A 524 0.81 -6.25 8.06
C GLU A 524 1.42 -7.05 9.23
N SER A 525 1.38 -8.37 9.14
CA SER A 525 1.82 -9.24 10.23
C SER A 525 3.33 -9.18 10.48
N ASN A 526 4.15 -8.83 9.48
CA ASN A 526 5.61 -8.80 9.61
C ASN A 526 6.31 -7.63 8.90
N GLY A 527 5.57 -6.74 8.23
CA GLY A 527 6.11 -5.56 7.54
C GLY A 527 6.85 -5.85 6.23
N GLU A 528 6.81 -7.10 5.73
CA GLU A 528 7.54 -7.47 4.51
C GLU A 528 6.87 -6.94 3.25
N LEU A 529 7.68 -6.44 2.31
CA LEU A 529 7.24 -6.10 0.96
C LEU A 529 6.94 -7.39 0.18
N ILE A 530 5.69 -7.55 -0.26
CA ILE A 530 5.23 -8.68 -1.06
C ILE A 530 5.35 -8.40 -2.56
N ALA A 531 4.91 -7.21 -2.98
CA ALA A 531 4.90 -6.83 -4.38
C ALA A 531 5.18 -5.33 -4.57
N GLU A 532 5.92 -5.01 -5.63
CA GLU A 532 6.13 -3.68 -6.16
C GLU A 532 5.59 -3.64 -7.61
N ARG A 533 4.78 -2.62 -7.89
CA ARG A 533 4.38 -2.27 -9.25
C ARG A 533 4.85 -0.85 -9.56
N ARG A 534 5.62 -0.70 -10.65
CA ARG A 534 6.17 0.59 -11.07
C ARG A 534 5.35 1.21 -12.19
N GLY A 535 4.68 2.31 -11.90
CA GLY A 535 3.78 2.98 -12.83
C GLY A 535 2.81 2.04 -13.56
N LEU A 536 2.29 2.50 -14.70
CA LEU A 536 1.57 1.68 -15.68
C LEU A 536 2.53 1.24 -16.80
N ASN A 537 2.78 -0.06 -16.93
CA ASN A 537 3.68 -0.64 -17.95
C ASN A 537 2.94 -0.91 -19.28
N THR A 538 3.55 -0.68 -20.46
CA THR A 538 2.86 -0.99 -21.74
C THR A 538 2.75 -2.47 -22.07
N ALA A 539 3.57 -3.34 -21.46
CA ALA A 539 3.39 -4.79 -21.58
C ALA A 539 2.04 -5.21 -20.98
N GLU A 540 1.56 -4.46 -19.98
CA GLU A 540 0.21 -4.52 -19.41
C GLU A 540 -0.81 -3.74 -20.28
N ALA A 541 -0.36 -2.89 -21.22
CA ALA A 541 -1.17 -2.17 -22.20
C ALA A 541 -1.10 -2.78 -23.64
N THR A 542 -0.77 -4.06 -23.79
CA THR A 542 -0.88 -4.75 -25.10
C THR A 542 -2.35 -4.79 -25.56
N SER A 543 -2.67 -4.87 -26.85
CA SER A 543 -4.06 -4.72 -27.37
C SER A 543 -5.14 -5.67 -26.80
N VAL A 544 -4.75 -6.69 -26.03
CA VAL A 544 -5.64 -7.59 -25.26
C VAL A 544 -5.71 -7.20 -23.78
N ILE A 545 -4.66 -6.54 -23.26
CA ILE A 545 -4.44 -6.14 -21.86
C ILE A 545 -4.68 -4.63 -21.60
N LYS A 546 -4.80 -3.80 -22.65
CA LYS A 546 -5.12 -2.35 -22.68
C LYS A 546 -6.24 -1.86 -21.75
N ASN A 547 -7.00 -2.75 -21.13
CA ASN A 547 -8.36 -2.50 -20.69
C ASN A 547 -8.62 -2.76 -19.21
N ASP A 548 -7.60 -3.07 -18.41
CA ASP A 548 -7.81 -3.54 -17.03
C ASP A 548 -7.13 -2.65 -15.98
N LEU A 549 -6.08 -1.94 -16.36
CA LEU A 549 -5.28 -1.04 -15.54
C LEU A 549 -5.14 0.27 -16.32
N GLY A 550 -5.32 1.42 -15.66
CA GLY A 550 -5.25 2.70 -16.37
C GLY A 550 -5.53 3.90 -15.47
N ALA A 551 -5.06 5.07 -15.91
CA ALA A 551 -5.57 6.34 -15.45
C ALA A 551 -6.81 6.66 -16.30
N ALA A 552 -7.93 7.00 -15.67
CA ALA A 552 -9.17 7.34 -16.35
C ALA A 552 -10.04 8.24 -15.47
N ASP A 553 -10.64 9.26 -16.06
CA ASP A 553 -11.65 10.13 -15.41
C ASP A 553 -11.21 10.72 -14.06
N GLY A 554 -9.91 10.94 -13.86
CA GLY A 554 -9.38 11.46 -12.60
C GLY A 554 -8.75 10.42 -11.67
N GLU A 555 -8.89 9.13 -11.98
CA GLU A 555 -8.59 8.02 -11.07
C GLU A 555 -7.58 7.04 -11.68
N PHE A 556 -6.77 6.42 -10.83
CA PHE A 556 -5.82 5.37 -11.16
C PHE A 556 -6.38 4.01 -10.72
N PHE A 557 -6.63 3.13 -11.69
CA PHE A 557 -7.23 1.81 -11.46
C PHE A 557 -6.15 0.72 -11.42
N TYR A 558 -6.24 -0.17 -10.42
CA TYR A 558 -5.34 -1.30 -10.28
C TYR A 558 -6.02 -2.63 -9.95
N THR A 559 -5.38 -3.71 -10.39
CA THR A 559 -5.73 -5.10 -10.08
C THR A 559 -4.45 -5.79 -9.63
N LEU A 560 -4.50 -6.45 -8.48
CA LEU A 560 -3.38 -7.21 -7.92
C LEU A 560 -3.76 -8.69 -7.88
N GLU A 561 -2.91 -9.53 -8.44
CA GLU A 561 -3.12 -10.98 -8.50
C GLU A 561 -2.12 -11.67 -7.54
N MET A 562 -2.59 -12.02 -6.34
CA MET A 562 -1.78 -12.67 -5.30
C MET A 562 -1.84 -14.18 -5.46
N ARG A 563 -0.76 -14.78 -5.98
CA ARG A 563 -0.68 -16.21 -6.27
C ARG A 563 -0.07 -16.98 -5.13
N GLY A 564 -0.73 -18.06 -4.72
CA GLY A 564 -0.17 -19.02 -3.79
C GLY A 564 0.61 -20.15 -4.48
N PRO A 565 1.11 -21.10 -3.68
CA PRO A 565 2.05 -22.13 -4.10
C PRO A 565 1.47 -23.15 -5.09
N ARG A 566 0.14 -23.28 -5.22
CA ARG A 566 -0.52 -24.21 -6.15
C ARG A 566 -0.96 -23.57 -7.47
N GLU A 567 -0.76 -22.26 -7.62
CA GLU A 567 -1.25 -21.53 -8.78
C GLU A 567 -0.59 -22.02 -10.08
N GLY A 568 -1.38 -22.14 -11.14
CA GLY A 568 -0.88 -22.44 -12.48
C GLY A 568 -0.31 -23.84 -12.70
N ILE A 569 -0.39 -24.76 -11.72
CA ILE A 569 -0.03 -26.19 -11.88
C ILE A 569 -0.83 -26.84 -13.02
N TYR A 570 -2.07 -26.40 -13.24
CA TYR A 570 -2.94 -26.84 -14.32
C TYR A 570 -3.29 -25.73 -15.31
N SER A 571 -2.50 -24.66 -15.39
CA SER A 571 -2.70 -23.65 -16.43
C SER A 571 -2.40 -24.29 -17.78
N ALA A 572 -3.41 -24.58 -18.59
CA ALA A 572 -3.25 -24.85 -20.03
C ALA A 572 -2.47 -23.79 -20.85
N SER A 573 -2.07 -22.63 -20.29
CA SER A 573 -1.25 -21.63 -21.00
C SER A 573 0.11 -22.24 -21.26
N TYR A 574 0.54 -23.07 -20.32
CA TYR A 574 1.65 -24.01 -20.42
C TYR A 574 1.57 -24.89 -21.68
N LEU A 575 0.39 -25.41 -22.03
CA LEU A 575 0.21 -26.34 -23.15
C LEU A 575 0.05 -25.66 -24.52
N ARG A 576 -0.37 -24.37 -24.57
CA ARG A 576 -0.60 -23.64 -25.82
C ARG A 576 0.44 -22.58 -26.17
N ARG A 577 1.11 -21.99 -25.18
CA ARG A 577 2.08 -20.89 -25.39
C ARG A 577 3.48 -21.16 -24.86
N ASN A 578 3.69 -22.23 -24.09
CA ASN A 578 4.97 -22.70 -23.57
C ASN A 578 5.89 -21.51 -23.25
N PRO A 579 5.69 -20.79 -22.12
CA PRO A 579 6.37 -19.53 -21.86
C PRO A 579 7.86 -19.68 -22.17
N VAL A 580 8.35 -18.82 -23.04
CA VAL A 580 9.74 -18.88 -23.48
C VAL A 580 10.56 -17.98 -22.58
N ASP A 581 11.72 -18.46 -22.16
CA ASP A 581 12.73 -17.62 -21.55
C ASP A 581 13.01 -16.44 -22.50
N PRO A 582 12.85 -15.18 -22.07
CA PRO A 582 13.00 -14.02 -22.94
C PRO A 582 14.45 -13.80 -23.41
N VAL A 583 15.43 -14.37 -22.70
CA VAL A 583 16.86 -14.32 -23.04
C VAL A 583 17.24 -15.45 -24.01
N THR A 584 16.72 -16.66 -23.80
CA THR A 584 17.13 -17.85 -24.57
C THR A 584 16.12 -18.31 -25.64
N GLY A 585 14.88 -17.82 -25.60
CA GLY A 585 13.79 -18.19 -26.51
C GLY A 585 13.28 -19.62 -26.32
N ASN A 586 13.75 -20.35 -25.31
CA ASN A 586 13.42 -21.75 -25.08
C ASN A 586 12.20 -21.90 -24.16
N PRO A 587 11.34 -22.91 -24.38
CA PRO A 587 10.23 -23.16 -23.48
C PRO A 587 10.69 -23.53 -22.07
N VAL A 588 10.03 -22.97 -21.07
CA VAL A 588 10.35 -23.21 -19.65
C VAL A 588 9.35 -24.17 -18.99
N GLY A 589 9.83 -24.99 -18.05
CA GLY A 589 9.00 -25.92 -17.29
C GLY A 589 8.02 -25.22 -16.33
N PRO A 590 7.10 -25.96 -15.66
CA PRO A 590 6.00 -25.37 -14.89
C PRO A 590 6.45 -24.52 -13.69
N GLN A 591 7.59 -24.85 -13.08
CA GLN A 591 8.19 -24.06 -11.99
C GLN A 591 8.73 -22.73 -12.52
N ASN A 592 9.49 -22.75 -13.60
CA ASN A 592 10.01 -21.52 -14.24
C ASN A 592 8.88 -20.64 -14.79
N ALA A 593 7.77 -21.23 -15.25
CA ALA A 593 6.58 -20.49 -15.66
C ALA A 593 5.91 -19.77 -14.49
N TYR A 594 5.83 -20.41 -13.32
CA TYR A 594 5.31 -19.80 -12.09
C TYR A 594 6.18 -18.62 -11.65
N ARG A 595 7.49 -18.83 -11.56
CA ARG A 595 8.46 -17.77 -11.26
C ARG A 595 8.33 -16.59 -12.22
N PHE A 596 8.16 -16.87 -13.51
CA PHE A 596 7.94 -15.84 -14.52
C PHE A 596 6.63 -15.07 -14.30
N TRP A 597 5.53 -15.74 -13.95
CA TRP A 597 4.27 -15.06 -13.62
C TRP A 597 4.38 -14.19 -12.37
N GLN A 598 5.04 -14.69 -11.31
CA GLN A 598 5.29 -13.91 -10.10
C GLN A 598 6.09 -12.63 -10.44
N GLN A 599 7.15 -12.77 -11.23
CA GLN A 599 7.93 -11.63 -11.71
C GLN A 599 7.08 -10.63 -12.52
N GLN A 600 6.22 -11.12 -13.41
CA GLN A 600 5.34 -10.27 -14.22
C GLN A 600 4.29 -9.53 -13.39
N SER A 601 3.84 -10.12 -12.28
CA SER A 601 2.87 -9.51 -11.36
C SER A 601 3.50 -8.55 -10.34
N GLY A 602 4.81 -8.26 -10.45
CA GLY A 602 5.50 -7.35 -9.54
C GLY A 602 5.83 -7.94 -8.18
N VAL A 603 5.60 -9.24 -7.98
CA VAL A 603 5.96 -9.92 -6.73
C VAL A 603 7.47 -9.89 -6.55
N VAL A 604 7.97 -9.62 -5.33
CA VAL A 604 9.41 -9.53 -5.08
C VAL A 604 10.08 -10.92 -5.15
N GLU A 605 11.40 -10.94 -5.41
CA GLU A 605 12.15 -12.17 -5.70
C GLU A 605 12.01 -13.25 -4.62
N LYS A 606 11.88 -12.86 -3.35
CA LYS A 606 11.66 -13.77 -2.22
C LYS A 606 10.46 -14.71 -2.43
N PHE A 607 9.41 -14.27 -3.12
CA PHE A 607 8.16 -15.03 -3.31
C PHE A 607 7.98 -15.57 -4.73
N TRP A 608 9.07 -15.65 -5.51
CA TRP A 608 9.05 -16.24 -6.86
C TRP A 608 8.98 -17.76 -6.85
N ASP A 609 9.50 -18.40 -5.81
CA ASP A 609 9.48 -19.84 -5.63
C ASP A 609 8.22 -20.27 -4.89
N ARG A 610 7.73 -21.49 -5.17
CA ARG A 610 6.47 -22.00 -4.58
C ARG A 610 6.62 -22.39 -3.12
N GLU A 611 7.86 -22.54 -2.66
CA GLU A 611 8.23 -22.88 -1.29
C GLU A 611 8.33 -21.64 -0.39
N ALA A 612 8.00 -20.45 -0.89
CA ALA A 612 8.02 -19.24 -0.08
C ALA A 612 6.78 -19.14 0.83
N ASP A 613 6.90 -18.32 1.88
CA ASP A 613 5.78 -17.93 2.74
C ASP A 613 4.77 -17.01 2.02
N HIS A 614 4.02 -17.55 1.06
CA HIS A 614 3.00 -16.81 0.32
C HIS A 614 1.84 -16.33 1.19
N LEU A 615 1.22 -15.23 0.76
CA LEU A 615 -0.01 -14.71 1.34
C LEU A 615 -1.15 -15.75 1.39
N ARG A 616 -2.01 -15.62 2.40
CA ARG A 616 -3.13 -16.53 2.69
C ARG A 616 -4.41 -15.74 2.97
N PRO A 617 -5.59 -16.34 2.79
CA PRO A 617 -6.84 -15.77 3.28
C PRO A 617 -6.78 -15.45 4.78
N GLY A 618 -7.36 -14.31 5.15
CA GLY A 618 -7.38 -13.74 6.49
C GLY A 618 -6.12 -12.97 6.87
N GLU A 619 -5.06 -12.97 6.06
CA GLU A 619 -3.93 -12.06 6.28
C GLU A 619 -4.31 -10.63 5.87
N ARG A 620 -3.91 -9.64 6.69
CA ARG A 620 -4.03 -8.22 6.35
C ARG A 620 -2.84 -7.76 5.53
N ILE A 621 -3.11 -6.97 4.49
CA ILE A 621 -2.10 -6.30 3.68
C ILE A 621 -2.32 -4.79 3.70
N ARG A 622 -1.24 -4.03 3.56
CA ARG A 622 -1.26 -2.59 3.35
C ARG A 622 -0.79 -2.26 1.95
N ILE A 623 -1.62 -1.54 1.21
CA ILE A 623 -1.35 -1.10 -0.15
C ILE A 623 -1.03 0.39 -0.08
N ILE A 624 0.16 0.75 -0.57
CA ILE A 624 0.67 2.12 -0.57
C ILE A 624 0.85 2.56 -2.01
N ALA A 625 0.23 3.69 -2.38
CA ALA A 625 0.40 4.32 -3.68
C ALA A 625 1.24 5.58 -3.56
N ILE A 626 2.18 5.79 -4.48
CA ILE A 626 2.99 7.02 -4.57
C ILE A 626 3.02 7.50 -6.01
N ASN A 627 2.43 8.67 -6.28
CA ASN A 627 2.62 9.34 -7.56
C ASN A 627 4.02 9.95 -7.61
N ARG A 628 4.86 9.47 -8.53
CA ARG A 628 6.28 9.84 -8.60
C ARG A 628 6.53 11.23 -9.21
N VAL A 629 5.52 11.84 -9.81
CA VAL A 629 5.60 13.20 -10.38
C VAL A 629 5.28 14.25 -9.32
N THR A 630 4.19 14.09 -8.57
CA THR A 630 3.77 15.06 -7.55
C THR A 630 4.32 14.74 -6.16
N GLY A 631 4.75 13.50 -5.92
CA GLY A 631 5.09 12.99 -4.59
C GLY A 631 3.88 12.64 -3.72
N TYR A 632 2.65 12.86 -4.20
CA TYR A 632 1.44 12.54 -3.45
C TYR A 632 1.40 11.04 -3.15
N MET A 633 0.97 10.68 -1.95
CA MET A 633 0.87 9.31 -1.51
C MET A 633 -0.42 9.04 -0.76
N GLY A 634 -0.83 7.78 -0.73
CA GLY A 634 -1.96 7.31 0.07
C GLY A 634 -1.81 5.85 0.42
N THR A 635 -2.53 5.41 1.44
CA THR A 635 -2.48 4.04 1.94
C THR A 635 -3.89 3.50 2.20
N ILE A 636 -4.05 2.19 2.07
CA ILE A 636 -5.20 1.45 2.60
C ILE A 636 -4.70 0.17 3.24
N THR A 637 -5.44 -0.33 4.23
CA THR A 637 -5.23 -1.65 4.81
C THR A 637 -6.46 -2.51 4.57
N THR A 638 -6.28 -3.73 4.09
CA THR A 638 -7.40 -4.63 3.74
C THR A 638 -7.06 -6.08 4.09
N GLU A 639 -8.09 -6.88 4.34
CA GLU A 639 -7.95 -8.32 4.60
C GLU A 639 -8.06 -9.12 3.30
N LEU A 640 -7.22 -10.14 3.17
CA LEU A 640 -7.27 -11.08 2.06
C LEU A 640 -8.44 -12.03 2.19
N LYS A 641 -9.36 -12.00 1.23
CA LYS A 641 -10.56 -12.84 1.26
C LYS A 641 -10.35 -14.14 0.49
N ALA A 642 -10.81 -15.24 1.07
CA ALA A 642 -11.07 -16.44 0.28
C ALA A 642 -12.23 -16.17 -0.69
N HIS A 643 -12.30 -16.92 -1.79
CA HIS A 643 -13.44 -16.83 -2.69
C HIS A 643 -14.74 -17.19 -1.94
N SER A 644 -15.77 -16.36 -2.10
CA SER A 644 -17.10 -16.53 -1.54
C SER A 644 -18.16 -16.24 -2.60
N THR A 645 -19.24 -17.01 -2.57
CA THR A 645 -20.45 -16.80 -3.40
C THR A 645 -21.44 -15.82 -2.75
N GLU A 646 -21.16 -15.38 -1.53
CA GLU A 646 -21.91 -14.36 -0.79
C GLU A 646 -21.02 -13.15 -0.53
N ASP A 647 -21.58 -11.96 -0.72
CA ASP A 647 -20.96 -10.71 -0.27
C ASP A 647 -21.12 -10.51 1.25
N GLU A 648 -20.45 -9.51 1.82
CA GLU A 648 -20.56 -9.15 3.25
C GLU A 648 -22.01 -8.82 3.67
N ASP A 649 -22.80 -8.28 2.74
CA ASP A 649 -24.23 -7.97 2.92
C ASP A 649 -25.17 -9.17 2.67
N GLY A 650 -24.62 -10.37 2.41
CA GLY A 650 -25.39 -11.58 2.11
C GLY A 650 -26.02 -11.62 0.71
N TYR A 651 -25.59 -10.73 -0.21
CA TYR A 651 -26.01 -10.78 -1.60
C TYR A 651 -25.24 -11.86 -2.37
N LEU A 652 -25.97 -12.66 -3.16
CA LEU A 652 -25.38 -13.67 -4.03
C LEU A 652 -24.50 -13.01 -5.10
N ARG A 653 -23.21 -13.30 -5.05
CA ARG A 653 -22.25 -12.95 -6.10
C ARG A 653 -22.28 -14.01 -7.20
N ASN A 654 -21.86 -13.62 -8.40
CA ASN A 654 -21.62 -14.59 -9.45
C ASN A 654 -20.44 -15.48 -9.01
N ALA A 655 -20.71 -16.75 -8.72
CA ALA A 655 -19.74 -17.69 -8.20
C ALA A 655 -18.56 -17.97 -9.15
N MET A 656 -18.66 -17.56 -10.41
CA MET A 656 -17.55 -17.60 -11.35
C MET A 656 -16.55 -16.45 -11.12
N VAL A 657 -16.89 -15.39 -10.38
CA VAL A 657 -16.09 -14.18 -10.22
C VAL A 657 -15.19 -14.29 -8.98
N ILE A 658 -13.88 -14.25 -9.17
CA ILE A 658 -12.88 -14.50 -8.11
C ILE A 658 -12.24 -13.23 -7.53
N ASP A 659 -12.54 -12.06 -8.07
CA ASP A 659 -12.07 -10.79 -7.53
C ASP A 659 -13.02 -10.19 -6.48
N TYR A 660 -12.45 -9.31 -5.67
CA TYR A 660 -13.20 -8.43 -4.79
C TYR A 660 -12.59 -7.03 -4.82
N ASN A 661 -13.43 -6.04 -4.52
CA ASN A 661 -13.02 -4.65 -4.45
C ASN A 661 -12.54 -4.30 -3.04
N VAL A 662 -11.59 -3.37 -2.99
CA VAL A 662 -11.12 -2.73 -1.76
C VAL A 662 -11.41 -1.23 -1.82
N ASP A 663 -11.31 -0.57 -0.67
CA ASP A 663 -11.55 0.87 -0.57
C ASP A 663 -10.55 1.69 -1.39
N ASP A 664 -10.92 2.94 -1.64
CA ASP A 664 -10.13 3.86 -2.43
C ASP A 664 -8.87 4.29 -1.68
N ILE A 665 -7.75 4.34 -2.41
CA ILE A 665 -6.56 5.02 -1.93
C ILE A 665 -6.71 6.52 -2.21
N ILE A 666 -6.83 7.33 -1.16
CA ILE A 666 -6.82 8.79 -1.27
C ILE A 666 -5.37 9.27 -1.17
N MET A 667 -4.82 9.72 -2.31
CA MET A 667 -3.44 10.21 -2.38
C MET A 667 -3.40 11.71 -2.12
N ARG A 668 -2.67 12.11 -1.09
CA ARG A 668 -2.49 13.50 -0.62
C ARG A 668 -0.99 13.87 -0.58
N PRO A 669 -0.61 15.16 -0.46
CA PRO A 669 0.81 15.55 -0.27
C PRO A 669 1.47 14.73 0.83
N PRO A 670 2.75 14.32 0.74
CA PRO A 670 3.34 13.45 1.76
C PRO A 670 3.33 14.10 3.15
N ASN A 671 2.99 13.32 4.18
CA ASN A 671 3.17 13.72 5.58
C ASN A 671 4.65 13.64 5.97
N LEU A 672 5.43 14.56 5.41
CA LEU A 672 6.87 14.68 5.55
C LEU A 672 7.20 15.99 6.26
N LYS A 673 7.77 15.89 7.45
CA LYS A 673 8.32 17.03 8.18
C LYS A 673 9.81 17.11 7.94
N ILE A 674 10.30 18.32 7.70
CA ILE A 674 11.73 18.62 7.59
C ILE A 674 12.03 19.80 8.49
N TRP A 675 13.03 19.66 9.35
CA TRP A 675 13.54 20.77 10.14
C TRP A 675 15.06 20.69 10.21
N ALA A 676 15.69 21.79 10.59
CA ALA A 676 17.14 21.85 10.72
C ALA A 676 17.53 22.48 12.04
N GLU A 677 18.64 22.04 12.60
CA GLU A 677 19.27 22.60 13.80
C GLU A 677 20.71 23.00 13.50
N ARG A 678 21.15 24.06 14.16
CA ARG A 678 22.50 24.59 14.01
C ARG A 678 23.40 24.23 15.18
N SER A 679 24.57 23.69 14.88
CA SER A 679 25.66 23.50 15.84
C SER A 679 26.58 24.71 15.82
N TYR A 680 26.87 25.32 16.98
CA TYR A 680 27.76 26.48 17.07
C TYR A 680 28.42 26.62 18.45
N THR A 681 29.52 27.37 18.50
CA THR A 681 30.16 27.76 19.77
C THR A 681 30.03 29.26 19.97
N VAL A 682 29.64 29.67 21.18
CA VAL A 682 29.49 31.09 21.51
C VAL A 682 30.87 31.75 21.65
N GLU A 683 31.22 32.67 20.75
CA GLU A 683 32.54 33.32 20.78
C GLU A 683 32.63 34.50 21.78
N GLN A 684 31.50 35.14 22.10
CA GLN A 684 31.43 36.36 22.93
C GLN A 684 30.18 36.37 23.83
N GLY A 685 30.24 37.09 24.95
CA GLY A 685 29.14 37.22 25.92
C GLY A 685 29.26 36.34 27.16
N LEU A 686 28.22 36.33 28.01
CA LEU A 686 28.20 35.63 29.31
C LEU A 686 28.35 34.10 29.19
N THR A 687 27.93 33.53 28.06
CA THR A 687 27.99 32.10 27.76
C THR A 687 29.17 31.76 26.82
N ARG A 688 30.19 32.62 26.72
CA ARG A 688 31.36 32.38 25.87
C ARG A 688 31.99 31.01 26.13
N GLY A 689 32.29 30.29 25.05
CA GLY A 689 32.84 28.94 25.07
C GLY A 689 31.79 27.84 25.24
N THR A 690 30.52 28.20 25.47
CA THR A 690 29.42 27.22 25.51
C THR A 690 29.21 26.66 24.11
N GLN A 691 29.13 25.33 24.03
CA GLN A 691 28.85 24.60 22.82
C GLN A 691 27.36 24.27 22.75
N TYR A 692 26.74 24.64 21.64
CA TYR A 692 25.36 24.29 21.32
C TYR A 692 25.40 23.18 20.27
N LEU A 693 24.85 22.02 20.62
CA LEU A 693 24.82 20.84 19.78
C LEU A 693 23.37 20.43 19.48
N PRO A 694 23.09 19.96 18.25
CA PRO A 694 21.85 19.26 17.92
C PRO A 694 21.62 18.08 18.86
N ASP A 695 20.37 17.72 19.10
CA ASP A 695 20.02 16.73 20.12
C ASP A 695 20.74 15.38 19.88
N ASP A 696 20.81 14.91 18.62
CA ASP A 696 21.51 13.65 18.26
C ASP A 696 23.04 13.68 18.42
N MET A 697 23.63 14.87 18.62
CA MET A 697 25.08 15.04 18.80
C MET A 697 25.47 15.29 20.25
N ARG A 698 24.50 15.47 21.14
CA ARG A 698 24.74 15.80 22.54
C ARG A 698 25.15 14.55 23.32
N ASP A 699 26.14 14.71 24.20
CA ASP A 699 26.37 13.76 25.29
C ASP A 699 25.52 14.17 26.48
N ASP A 700 24.43 13.44 26.74
CA ASP A 700 23.52 13.74 27.86
C ASP A 700 24.20 13.67 29.23
N SER A 701 25.37 13.05 29.32
CA SER A 701 26.18 13.03 30.54
C SER A 701 27.06 14.27 30.72
N ASP A 702 27.19 15.12 29.69
CA ASP A 702 27.95 16.37 29.71
C ASP A 702 27.03 17.60 29.81
N PRO A 703 26.78 18.13 31.03
CA PRO A 703 25.89 19.27 31.24
C PRO A 703 26.42 20.59 30.67
N SER A 704 27.67 20.62 30.19
CA SER A 704 28.26 21.80 29.55
C SER A 704 27.74 22.03 28.13
N GLN A 705 27.18 20.99 27.51
CA GLN A 705 26.55 21.06 26.19
C GLN A 705 25.10 21.55 26.34
N LYS A 706 24.66 22.39 25.41
CA LYS A 706 23.29 22.93 25.37
C LYS A 706 22.60 22.57 24.06
N SER A 707 21.27 22.45 24.07
CA SER A 707 20.50 22.15 22.85
C SER A 707 20.57 23.29 21.84
N ALA A 708 20.89 22.91 20.61
CA ALA A 708 20.88 23.77 19.44
C ALA A 708 19.51 24.45 19.23
N ARG A 709 19.53 25.52 18.43
CA ARG A 709 18.31 26.21 18.02
C ARG A 709 17.87 25.67 16.66
N THR A 710 16.57 25.39 16.53
CA THR A 710 15.93 25.10 15.26
C THR A 710 16.04 26.30 14.33
N VAL A 711 16.38 26.05 13.07
CA VAL A 711 16.34 27.02 11.99
C VAL A 711 14.87 27.17 11.58
N GLY A 712 14.36 28.40 11.55
CA GLY A 712 13.00 28.67 11.05
C GLY A 712 12.87 28.45 9.54
N PHE A 713 11.76 28.88 8.95
CA PHE A 713 11.50 28.76 7.50
C PHE A 713 12.66 29.30 6.63
N GLU A 714 13.29 30.39 7.07
CA GLU A 714 14.53 30.90 6.50
C GLU A 714 15.52 31.18 7.64
N GLY A 715 16.80 30.87 7.42
CA GLY A 715 17.84 31.19 8.38
C GLY A 715 19.20 31.35 7.74
N ALA A 716 19.93 32.37 8.18
CA ALA A 716 21.31 32.58 7.76
C ALA A 716 22.26 31.85 8.71
N ALA A 717 23.16 31.03 8.14
CA ALA A 717 24.29 30.49 8.88
C ALA A 717 25.18 31.65 9.39
N LEU A 718 25.66 31.55 10.62
CA LEU A 718 26.59 32.50 11.21
C LEU A 718 28.02 31.97 11.00
N GLY A 719 29.01 32.87 10.99
CA GLY A 719 30.42 32.47 10.85
C GLY A 719 30.92 31.55 11.99
N THR A 720 30.15 31.43 13.07
CA THR A 720 30.39 30.58 14.23
C THR A 720 29.75 29.19 14.13
N ASP A 721 28.93 28.94 13.11
CA ASP A 721 28.30 27.64 12.91
C ASP A 721 29.33 26.61 12.45
N THR A 722 29.31 25.45 13.08
CA THR A 722 30.19 24.32 12.76
C THR A 722 29.50 23.25 11.93
N ALA A 723 28.17 23.14 12.06
CA ALA A 723 27.34 22.21 11.30
C ALA A 723 25.87 22.67 11.26
N ILE A 724 25.15 22.24 10.22
CA ILE A 724 23.69 22.19 10.19
C ILE A 724 23.28 20.72 10.16
N VAL A 725 22.35 20.33 11.02
CA VAL A 725 21.79 18.99 11.07
C VAL A 725 20.35 19.07 10.61
N VAL A 726 20.02 18.32 9.57
CA VAL A 726 18.68 18.26 8.98
C VAL A 726 18.03 16.96 9.40
N TYR A 727 16.81 17.08 9.88
CA TYR A 727 15.98 15.95 10.26
C TYR A 727 14.83 15.82 9.28
N THR A 728 14.46 14.58 8.98
CA THR A 728 13.27 14.25 8.20
C THR A 728 12.42 13.28 9.01
N GLU A 729 11.13 13.54 9.13
CA GLU A 729 10.15 12.60 9.69
C GLU A 729 9.09 12.33 8.63
N TRP A 730 9.02 11.09 8.14
CA TRP A 730 8.02 10.68 7.16
C TRP A 730 7.07 9.64 7.75
N LEU A 731 5.81 10.01 7.89
CA LEU A 731 4.74 9.17 8.40
C LEU A 731 3.64 9.01 7.34
N ASP A 732 2.70 8.13 7.62
CA ASP A 732 1.46 8.03 6.85
C ASP A 732 0.57 9.26 7.14
N HIS A 733 -0.46 9.49 6.32
CA HIS A 733 -1.39 10.63 6.45
C HIS A 733 -2.15 10.64 7.77
N ASP A 734 -2.48 9.46 8.26
CA ASP A 734 -3.08 9.25 9.57
C ASP A 734 -2.04 9.29 10.71
N GLY A 735 -0.79 9.69 10.45
CA GLY A 735 0.29 9.77 11.43
C GLY A 735 0.89 8.42 11.82
N ARG A 736 0.43 7.30 11.24
CA ARG A 736 0.98 5.97 11.49
C ARG A 736 2.40 5.81 10.94
N ALA A 737 3.15 4.93 11.57
CA ALA A 737 4.44 4.49 11.05
C ALA A 737 4.26 3.78 9.70
N LEU A 738 5.06 4.18 8.72
CA LEU A 738 5.14 3.50 7.43
C LEU A 738 6.06 2.27 7.54
N PRO A 739 5.82 1.20 6.75
CA PRO A 739 6.67 0.00 6.78
C PRO A 739 8.14 0.35 6.49
N GLU A 740 9.08 -0.14 7.29
CA GLU A 740 10.52 0.17 7.14
C GLU A 740 11.05 -0.18 5.74
N ALA A 741 10.59 -1.30 5.19
CA ALA A 741 10.94 -1.76 3.85
C ALA A 741 10.55 -0.79 2.72
N LEU A 742 9.67 0.19 2.98
CA LEU A 742 9.38 1.29 2.06
C LEU A 742 10.58 2.25 1.90
N GLY A 743 11.57 2.23 2.79
CA GLY A 743 12.73 3.13 2.77
C GLY A 743 13.56 3.10 1.50
N ASP A 744 13.69 1.93 0.85
CA ASP A 744 14.39 1.81 -0.45
C ASP A 744 13.57 2.40 -1.62
N TYR A 745 12.28 2.66 -1.37
CA TYR A 745 11.29 3.14 -2.32
C TYR A 745 10.71 4.51 -1.94
N GLY A 746 11.31 5.17 -0.95
CA GLY A 746 10.85 6.44 -0.40
C GLY A 746 11.09 7.63 -1.33
N TYR A 747 11.39 8.78 -0.74
CA TYR A 747 11.68 10.00 -1.47
C TYR A 747 13.19 10.27 -1.55
N THR A 748 13.58 11.19 -2.43
CA THR A 748 14.95 11.69 -2.52
C THR A 748 14.96 13.17 -2.21
N ALA A 749 15.75 13.56 -1.22
CA ALA A 749 15.99 14.96 -0.90
C ALA A 749 17.33 15.42 -1.47
N ARG A 750 17.46 16.72 -1.74
CA ARG A 750 18.73 17.35 -2.08
C ARG A 750 18.94 18.67 -1.36
N PHE A 751 20.20 19.03 -1.18
CA PHE A 751 20.63 20.38 -0.91
C PHE A 751 20.85 21.11 -2.23
N ALA A 752 20.19 22.26 -2.39
CA ALA A 752 20.29 23.08 -3.58
C ALA A 752 20.73 24.50 -3.24
N LYS A 753 21.33 25.20 -4.20
CA LYS A 753 21.72 26.61 -4.11
C LYS A 753 21.44 27.35 -5.40
N ILE A 754 21.28 28.67 -5.30
CA ILE A 754 21.09 29.53 -6.46
C ILE A 754 22.41 29.66 -7.22
N VAL A 755 22.42 29.28 -8.49
CA VAL A 755 23.58 29.43 -9.40
C VAL A 755 23.37 30.47 -10.49
N ALA A 756 22.11 30.79 -10.79
CA ALA A 756 21.71 31.87 -11.70
C ALA A 756 20.27 32.30 -11.37
N PRO A 757 19.78 33.45 -11.90
CA PRO A 757 18.38 33.85 -11.72
C PRO A 757 17.42 32.71 -12.07
N ASN A 758 16.59 32.31 -11.10
CA ASN A 758 15.61 31.24 -11.20
C ASN A 758 16.20 29.85 -11.52
N ILE A 759 17.49 29.62 -11.23
CA ILE A 759 18.15 28.33 -11.44
C ILE A 759 18.82 27.88 -10.14
N LEU A 760 18.40 26.71 -9.66
CA LEU A 760 18.96 26.01 -8.52
C LEU A 760 19.79 24.83 -9.00
N ASP A 761 20.97 24.65 -8.40
CA ASP A 761 21.85 23.51 -8.66
C ASP A 761 22.26 22.85 -7.33
N ASP A 762 22.75 21.63 -7.43
CA ASP A 762 23.16 20.82 -6.29
C ASP A 762 24.26 21.53 -5.48
N ALA A 763 23.99 21.73 -4.19
CA ALA A 763 24.94 22.32 -3.26
C ALA A 763 25.84 21.23 -2.69
N ALA A 764 27.00 21.04 -3.29
CA ALA A 764 28.04 20.20 -2.70
C ALA A 764 28.62 20.88 -1.45
N VAL A 765 28.18 20.46 -0.25
CA VAL A 765 28.71 21.00 1.02
C VAL A 765 29.79 20.07 1.60
N GLY A 766 31.06 20.52 1.57
CA GLY A 766 32.21 19.82 2.15
C GLY A 766 33.06 18.98 1.16
N ASP A 767 34.25 18.53 1.60
CA ASP A 767 35.24 17.81 0.76
C ASP A 767 34.78 16.40 0.29
N SER A 768 33.65 15.91 0.79
CA SER A 768 33.05 14.60 0.47
C SER A 768 31.54 14.70 0.24
N ALA A 769 31.09 15.84 -0.31
CA ALA A 769 29.69 16.24 -0.34
C ALA A 769 28.76 15.24 -1.06
N VAL A 770 27.75 14.77 -0.32
CA VAL A 770 26.57 14.10 -0.85
C VAL A 770 25.50 15.18 -1.02
N ALA A 771 25.24 15.62 -2.26
CA ALA A 771 24.22 16.65 -2.52
C ALA A 771 22.79 16.13 -2.36
N GLN A 772 22.59 14.81 -2.42
CA GLN A 772 21.28 14.16 -2.41
C GLN A 772 21.26 13.00 -1.42
N PHE A 773 20.18 12.85 -0.65
CA PHE A 773 20.05 11.81 0.37
C PHE A 773 18.65 11.18 0.35
N PRO A 774 18.51 9.90 0.76
CA PRO A 774 17.22 9.25 0.83
C PRO A 774 16.39 9.80 2.00
N VAL A 775 15.10 9.99 1.78
CA VAL A 775 14.10 10.21 2.83
C VAL A 775 13.39 8.89 3.07
N LYS A 776 13.53 8.37 4.29
CA LYS A 776 13.04 7.06 4.70
C LYS A 776 11.86 7.19 5.68
N PRO A 777 11.00 6.17 5.79
CA PRO A 777 9.96 6.07 6.82
C PRO A 777 10.49 6.35 8.24
N GLY A 778 9.73 7.11 9.03
CA GLY A 778 10.11 7.49 10.39
C GLY A 778 11.07 8.69 10.44
N LYS A 779 11.72 8.89 11.59
CA LYS A 779 12.64 10.00 11.85
C LYS A 779 14.08 9.63 11.48
N HIS A 780 14.73 10.45 10.67
CA HIS A 780 16.11 10.26 10.19
C HIS A 780 16.89 11.57 10.23
N THR A 781 18.21 11.46 10.40
CA THR A 781 19.12 12.59 10.59
C THR A 781 20.20 12.63 9.53
N ASN A 782 20.39 13.80 8.91
CA ASN A 782 21.41 14.07 7.91
C ASN A 782 22.27 15.27 8.35
N VAL A 783 23.59 15.10 8.37
CA VAL A 783 24.51 16.10 8.94
C VAL A 783 25.29 16.81 7.84
N ILE A 784 25.23 18.13 7.83
CA ILE A 784 26.06 19.00 7.01
C ILE A 784 27.17 19.59 7.88
N ARG A 785 28.43 19.24 7.62
CA ARG A 785 29.59 19.84 8.31
C ARG A 785 30.22 20.91 7.45
N PHE A 786 30.56 22.03 8.05
CA PHE A 786 31.22 23.13 7.36
C PHE A 786 32.74 23.02 7.53
N SER A 787 33.46 22.80 6.43
CA SER A 787 34.92 22.63 6.44
C SER A 787 35.69 23.95 6.48
N ASN A 788 35.06 25.11 6.24
CA ASN A 788 35.71 26.42 6.30
C ASN A 788 34.72 27.55 6.69
N PRO A 789 35.01 28.39 7.71
CA PRO A 789 34.12 29.48 8.16
C PRO A 789 33.78 30.54 7.09
N ASN A 790 34.58 30.63 6.02
CA ASN A 790 34.43 31.64 4.98
C ASN A 790 33.83 31.11 3.66
N SER A 791 33.62 29.80 3.49
CA SER A 791 33.14 29.24 2.22
C SER A 791 31.62 29.27 2.06
N ASN A 792 30.85 29.53 3.13
CA ASN A 792 29.43 29.16 3.18
C ASN A 792 28.48 30.33 3.53
N ARG A 793 28.60 31.46 2.82
CA ARG A 793 27.52 32.48 2.79
C ARG A 793 26.55 32.21 1.65
N GLU A 794 26.16 30.95 1.47
CA GLU A 794 25.21 30.53 0.44
C GLU A 794 23.84 30.27 1.08
N HIS A 795 22.77 30.70 0.42
CA HIS A 795 21.41 30.30 0.78
C HIS A 795 21.20 28.86 0.28
N LEU A 796 20.90 27.97 1.20
CA LEU A 796 20.67 26.55 0.91
C LEU A 796 19.17 26.26 0.96
N TYR A 797 18.69 25.51 -0.02
CA TYR A 797 17.33 25.04 -0.13
C TYR A 797 17.31 23.52 0.04
N ILE A 798 16.27 22.98 0.66
CA ILE A 798 16.01 21.53 0.71
C ILE A 798 14.87 21.24 -0.25
N HIS A 799 15.12 20.37 -1.23
CA HIS A 799 14.11 19.94 -2.20
C HIS A 799 13.87 18.45 -2.03
N VAL A 800 12.61 18.03 -2.14
CA VAL A 800 12.24 16.61 -2.11
C VAL A 800 11.58 16.23 -3.42
N SER A 801 12.00 15.11 -3.99
CA SER A 801 11.42 14.51 -5.18
C SER A 801 10.64 13.25 -4.80
N GLY A 802 9.51 13.07 -5.49
CA GLY A 802 8.72 11.83 -5.52
C GLY A 802 9.53 10.56 -5.84
N GLN A 803 10.71 10.70 -6.46
CA GLN A 803 11.53 9.58 -6.91
C GLN A 803 12.33 8.94 -5.77
N PRO A 804 12.45 7.60 -5.75
CA PRO A 804 13.31 6.91 -4.80
C PRO A 804 14.79 7.12 -5.14
N PHE A 805 15.66 7.01 -4.14
CA PHE A 805 17.10 7.32 -4.25
C PHE A 805 17.84 6.46 -5.30
N THR A 806 17.33 5.27 -5.59
CA THR A 806 17.88 4.38 -6.62
C THR A 806 17.50 4.78 -8.04
N ARG A 807 16.57 5.72 -8.22
CA ARG A 807 16.15 6.26 -9.52
C ARG A 807 16.72 7.67 -9.67
N GLN A 808 16.97 8.06 -10.93
CA GLN A 808 17.40 9.42 -11.21
C GLN A 808 16.27 10.38 -10.81
N SER A 809 16.54 11.20 -9.81
CA SER A 809 15.62 12.25 -9.39
C SER A 809 15.71 13.41 -10.39
N GLU A 810 14.57 13.81 -10.92
CA GLU A 810 14.46 15.04 -11.70
C GLU A 810 13.97 16.16 -10.80
N PHE A 811 14.85 17.10 -10.49
CA PHE A 811 14.49 18.31 -9.76
C PHE A 811 14.17 19.49 -10.70
N ASP A 812 14.26 19.27 -12.01
CA ASP A 812 14.01 20.26 -13.05
C ASP A 812 12.51 20.55 -13.27
N GLN A 813 11.62 19.73 -12.71
CA GLN A 813 10.16 19.77 -12.95
C GLN A 813 9.40 20.81 -12.11
N LEU A 814 10.07 21.56 -11.24
CA LEU A 814 9.42 22.58 -10.43
C LEU A 814 9.44 23.93 -11.16
N GLU A 815 8.48 24.09 -12.08
CA GLU A 815 8.11 25.41 -12.63
C GLU A 815 7.68 26.41 -11.52
N ALA A 816 7.45 25.92 -10.29
CA ALA A 816 7.09 26.71 -9.12
C ALA A 816 8.10 27.81 -8.74
N PHE A 817 9.37 27.70 -9.15
CA PHE A 817 10.37 28.75 -8.88
C PHE A 817 10.42 29.85 -9.96
N TYR A 818 9.62 29.76 -11.03
CA TYR A 818 9.61 30.81 -12.06
C TYR A 818 9.05 32.16 -11.58
N VAL A 819 8.44 32.21 -10.39
CA VAL A 819 7.82 33.43 -9.83
C VAL A 819 8.67 34.11 -8.75
N THR A 820 9.68 33.44 -8.19
CA THR A 820 10.61 34.07 -7.23
C THR A 820 11.71 34.80 -7.99
N GLY A 821 11.35 35.90 -8.64
CA GLY A 821 12.30 36.72 -9.40
C GLY A 821 13.53 37.10 -8.58
N ALA A 822 14.66 37.30 -9.22
CA ALA A 822 15.95 37.65 -8.59
C ALA A 822 15.95 38.94 -7.72
N ASN A 823 14.83 39.67 -7.63
CA ASN A 823 14.62 40.82 -6.73
C ASN A 823 13.73 40.49 -5.52
N SER A 824 13.07 39.33 -5.52
CA SER A 824 12.39 38.73 -4.37
C SER A 824 13.27 37.58 -3.90
N GLY A 825 14.24 37.88 -3.03
CA GLY A 825 14.86 36.83 -2.21
C GLY A 825 13.75 36.13 -1.43
N MET A 826 13.45 34.91 -1.86
CA MET A 826 12.74 33.85 -1.14
C MET A 826 13.65 32.63 -1.18
#